data_AF-A0A370HV41-F1
#
_entry.id   AF-A0A370HV41-F1
#
_cell.length_a   1.000
_cell.length_b   1.000
_cell.length_c   1.000
_cell.angle_alpha   90.00
_cell.angle_beta   90.00
_cell.angle_gamma   90.00
#
_symmetry.space_group_name_H-M   'P 1'
#
loop_
_entity.id
_entity.type
_entity.pdbx_description
1 polymer ?
#
loop_
_entity_poly.entity_id
_entity_poly.type
_entity_poly.pdbx_seq_one_letter_code
_entity_poly.pdbx_strand_id
1 'polypeptide(L)'
;MADPAPPPLQPAAPPASSPILTAGGIVLAIGALYFGRDIFIPFALAILLSFALTPLVNWFRRFRLPRIAAVLVAVTLAFILIAGIAFVVGRQLIQLADNLPAYQTTITQKIRSLQQSAPGGGVVEKVTTTIEDLGKEISGDKAKPEQPQPQPGLGAGPAPQEPVTVRLESPQAKPLEIIQTVVGPLLAPLATAGLVVIFVIFVLLEQEDLRDRFIKLAGAGDLQKSTQAINDAAARVSRYLLMQLVVNLTYGIPIGIALYFIGVPNAILWGLLAAVLRFVPYLGPFLAALFPVALAIAVDPGWTMLFWVLGLFLFAELVSNNVVEPWLYGSSTGLSSLAIIMAAIFWTSLWGPVGLFLATPLTVCLVVIGRYVPQLEFLGVLLGSDPVLAPEERLYQRLLAGNLEEAVEIAEDYVDECSSREFYDNVAIPALRLAENDRQRSTTDTNYRRLVADTAICVVREVEDHVREKVSADKAGDGAGPAGSTSAAAERPPTVLCVAGRTELDRAAAEMAAQALDERGIGTRVLPPIAVSQGALGQLDLQGVEVVCLSYLHPQPQVYARYICRRLRRRAPHVKLVVCCWNLAPASGQTEDLKKQMAADAVFASLEACVDQVNAWTARPAQPGGAPPVLPDTEQAQIAALHDLGLASARNRQFDEVSGQVAKAFDAPIALVSFVDEVLRPHPAAPAAGEEAQVAHQAPHDGALDAHVVAANEVLVSEDVTKDDRFADDPLVLEKGIRFYAGAPLRTSSGTVVGALSVIDTQPRAFPEPDRQRLQEMADALMAQIERRAQEGEAGPSRVPERSDPSREAVSSG
;
A
#
# COMPACT_ATOMS: atom_id res chain seq x y z
N MET A 1 -45.85 -0.99 -48.04
CA MET A 1 -45.99 -1.35 -46.61
C MET A 1 -45.06 -2.52 -46.37
N ALA A 2 -43.87 -2.24 -45.83
CA ALA A 2 -42.91 -3.26 -45.42
C ALA A 2 -43.04 -3.41 -43.90
N ASP A 3 -43.19 -4.65 -43.44
CA ASP A 3 -43.35 -5.03 -42.04
C ASP A 3 -42.10 -4.62 -41.23
N PRO A 4 -42.23 -4.00 -40.05
CA PRO A 4 -41.07 -3.69 -39.21
C PRO A 4 -40.50 -4.99 -38.63
N ALA A 5 -39.18 -5.15 -38.72
CA ALA A 5 -38.46 -6.29 -38.16
C ALA A 5 -38.69 -6.39 -36.64
N PRO A 6 -38.85 -7.61 -36.08
CA PRO A 6 -39.02 -7.79 -34.65
C PRO A 6 -37.75 -7.34 -33.90
N PRO A 7 -37.88 -6.73 -32.72
CA PRO A 7 -36.73 -6.31 -31.92
C PRO A 7 -35.89 -7.52 -31.51
N PRO A 8 -34.56 -7.35 -31.36
CA PRO A 8 -33.69 -8.43 -30.90
C PRO A 8 -34.13 -8.91 -29.52
N LEU A 9 -34.38 -10.22 -29.41
CA LEU A 9 -34.67 -10.88 -28.14
C LEU A 9 -33.50 -10.65 -27.19
N GLN A 10 -33.72 -9.82 -26.15
CA GLN A 10 -32.78 -9.68 -25.05
C GLN A 10 -32.63 -11.05 -24.37
N PRO A 11 -31.40 -11.49 -24.03
CA PRO A 11 -31.21 -12.73 -23.28
C PRO A 11 -31.97 -12.64 -21.96
N ALA A 12 -32.82 -13.64 -21.69
CA ALA A 12 -33.58 -13.72 -20.45
C ALA A 12 -32.61 -13.68 -19.25
N ALA A 13 -32.87 -12.78 -18.30
CA ALA A 13 -32.14 -12.77 -17.03
C ALA A 13 -32.27 -14.16 -16.36
N PRO A 14 -31.18 -14.72 -15.80
CA PRO A 14 -31.25 -16.02 -15.14
C PRO A 14 -32.28 -15.97 -14.00
N PRO A 15 -33.06 -17.04 -13.78
CA PRO A 15 -34.03 -17.06 -12.70
C PRO A 15 -33.32 -16.87 -11.36
N ALA A 16 -33.71 -15.84 -10.61
CA ALA A 16 -33.22 -15.61 -9.25
C ALA A 16 -33.57 -16.84 -8.40
N SER A 17 -32.57 -17.65 -8.07
CA SER A 17 -32.75 -18.80 -7.18
C SER A 17 -33.21 -18.31 -5.82
N SER A 18 -34.29 -18.87 -5.29
CA SER A 18 -34.82 -18.50 -3.97
C SER A 18 -33.74 -18.63 -2.88
N PRO A 19 -33.53 -17.62 -2.01
CA PRO A 19 -32.51 -17.64 -0.96
C PRO A 19 -32.71 -18.78 0.06
N ILE A 20 -33.91 -19.35 0.13
CA ILE A 20 -34.21 -20.50 0.97
C ILE A 20 -33.60 -21.79 0.39
N LEU A 21 -33.60 -21.94 -0.93
CA LEU A 21 -33.07 -23.12 -1.59
C LEU A 21 -31.53 -23.16 -1.47
N THR A 22 -30.89 -22.00 -1.59
CA THR A 22 -29.43 -21.87 -1.40
C THR A 22 -29.04 -22.13 0.05
N ALA A 23 -29.76 -21.57 1.02
CA ALA A 23 -29.54 -21.85 2.45
C ALA A 23 -29.70 -23.34 2.78
N GLY A 24 -30.74 -24.00 2.27
CA GLY A 24 -30.96 -25.44 2.44
C GLY A 24 -29.83 -26.28 1.84
N GLY A 25 -29.34 -25.90 0.64
CA GLY A 25 -28.20 -26.54 0.00
C GLY A 25 -26.91 -26.43 0.82
N ILE A 26 -26.64 -25.27 1.42
CA ILE A 26 -25.46 -25.05 2.28
C ILE A 26 -25.53 -25.94 3.53
N VAL A 27 -26.67 -26.00 4.21
CA VAL A 27 -26.83 -26.85 5.41
C VAL A 27 -26.64 -28.32 5.07
N LEU A 28 -27.19 -28.79 3.95
CA LEU A 28 -27.01 -30.16 3.48
C LEU A 28 -25.54 -30.45 3.15
N ALA A 29 -24.84 -29.52 2.50
CA ALA A 29 -23.42 -29.65 2.18
C ALA A 29 -22.54 -29.71 3.44
N ILE A 30 -22.81 -28.85 4.44
CA ILE A 30 -22.10 -28.88 5.74
C ILE A 30 -22.36 -30.21 6.46
N GLY A 31 -23.60 -30.69 6.47
CA GLY A 31 -23.95 -32.00 7.03
C GLY A 31 -23.20 -33.14 6.35
N ALA A 32 -23.15 -33.14 5.02
CA ALA A 32 -22.40 -34.13 4.25
C ALA A 32 -20.89 -34.09 4.55
N LEU A 33 -20.30 -32.90 4.67
CA LEU A 33 -18.89 -32.72 5.03
C LEU A 33 -18.56 -33.20 6.45
N TYR A 34 -19.50 -33.03 7.39
CA TYR A 34 -19.35 -33.48 8.78
C TYR A 34 -19.42 -35.01 8.89
N PHE A 35 -20.47 -35.63 8.31
CA PHE A 35 -20.64 -37.08 8.37
C PHE A 35 -19.65 -37.84 7.47
N GLY A 36 -19.21 -37.24 6.36
CA GLY A 36 -18.26 -37.83 5.42
C GLY A 36 -16.79 -37.56 5.74
N ARG A 37 -16.46 -37.04 6.93
CA ARG A 37 -15.11 -36.59 7.30
C ARG A 37 -14.01 -37.64 7.07
N ASP A 38 -14.30 -38.92 7.27
CA ASP A 38 -13.32 -40.01 7.10
C ASP A 38 -12.86 -40.18 5.63
N ILE A 39 -13.68 -39.70 4.68
CA ILE A 39 -13.37 -39.70 3.24
C ILE A 39 -12.89 -38.32 2.79
N PHE A 40 -13.55 -37.25 3.26
CA PHE A 40 -13.26 -35.88 2.83
C PHE A 40 -11.94 -35.35 3.40
N ILE A 41 -11.55 -35.71 4.63
CA ILE A 41 -10.29 -35.25 5.22
C ILE A 41 -9.08 -35.74 4.37
N PRO A 42 -8.93 -37.04 4.06
CA PRO A 42 -7.82 -37.49 3.23
C PRO A 42 -7.83 -36.92 1.83
N PHE A 43 -9.01 -36.72 1.24
CA PHE A 43 -9.17 -36.14 -0.09
C PHE A 43 -8.79 -34.65 -0.11
N ALA A 44 -9.22 -33.87 0.89
CA ALA A 44 -8.86 -32.46 1.04
C ALA A 44 -7.35 -32.29 1.29
N LEU A 45 -6.77 -33.12 2.16
CA LEU A 45 -5.32 -33.19 2.34
C LEU A 45 -4.61 -33.49 1.02
N ALA A 46 -5.11 -34.46 0.26
CA ALA A 46 -4.51 -34.84 -1.01
C ALA A 46 -4.56 -33.72 -2.06
N ILE A 47 -5.67 -32.99 -2.17
CA ILE A 47 -5.78 -31.82 -3.05
C ILE A 47 -4.75 -30.76 -2.66
N LEU A 48 -4.64 -30.43 -1.37
CA LEU A 48 -3.72 -29.40 -0.90
C LEU A 48 -2.25 -29.81 -1.04
N LEU A 49 -1.91 -31.05 -0.67
CA LEU A 49 -0.60 -31.64 -0.92
C LEU A 49 -0.28 -31.65 -2.42
N SER A 50 -1.25 -31.93 -3.29
CA SER A 50 -1.04 -31.88 -4.74
C SER A 50 -0.64 -30.48 -5.21
N PHE A 51 -1.28 -29.43 -4.68
CA PHE A 51 -0.94 -28.04 -5.02
C PHE A 51 0.44 -27.64 -4.49
N ALA A 52 0.83 -28.13 -3.31
CA ALA A 52 2.17 -27.92 -2.75
C ALA A 52 3.26 -28.70 -3.52
N LEU A 53 2.95 -29.91 -4.02
CA LEU A 53 3.88 -30.76 -4.76
C LEU A 53 3.93 -30.46 -6.26
N THR A 54 2.93 -29.79 -6.82
CA THR A 54 2.89 -29.38 -8.24
C THR A 54 4.17 -28.65 -8.69
N PRO A 55 4.70 -27.62 -7.99
CA PRO A 55 5.94 -26.98 -8.40
C PRO A 55 7.13 -27.96 -8.44
N LEU A 56 7.20 -28.89 -7.48
CA LEU A 56 8.24 -29.91 -7.42
C LEU A 56 8.12 -30.93 -8.56
N VAL A 57 6.90 -31.38 -8.88
CA VAL A 57 6.63 -32.27 -10.03
C VAL A 57 7.00 -31.57 -11.35
N ASN A 58 6.62 -30.30 -11.51
CA ASN A 58 6.96 -29.51 -12.69
C ASN A 58 8.48 -29.29 -12.81
N TRP A 59 9.18 -29.10 -11.69
CA TRP A 59 10.63 -29.03 -11.65
C TRP A 59 11.26 -30.33 -12.15
N PHE A 60 10.84 -31.49 -11.64
CA PHE A 60 11.31 -32.78 -12.15
C PHE A 60 10.97 -33.02 -13.63
N ARG A 61 9.80 -32.58 -14.11
CA ARG A 61 9.45 -32.64 -15.54
C ARG A 61 10.39 -31.81 -16.41
N ARG A 62 10.90 -30.67 -15.92
CA ARG A 62 11.92 -29.87 -16.64
C ARG A 62 13.23 -30.64 -16.84
N PHE A 63 13.55 -31.60 -15.96
CA PHE A 63 14.67 -32.53 -16.12
C PHE A 63 14.38 -33.75 -17.01
N ARG A 64 13.38 -33.64 -17.91
CA ARG A 64 12.98 -34.69 -18.89
C ARG A 64 12.40 -35.98 -18.29
N LEU A 65 11.98 -35.98 -17.02
CA LEU A 65 11.26 -37.12 -16.44
C LEU A 65 9.82 -37.21 -16.98
N PRO A 66 9.33 -38.40 -17.37
CA PRO A 66 7.93 -38.59 -17.77
C PRO A 66 7.00 -38.33 -16.56
N ARG A 67 5.78 -37.84 -16.83
CA ARG A 67 4.84 -37.36 -15.80
C ARG A 67 4.67 -38.32 -14.62
N ILE A 68 4.46 -39.61 -14.90
CA ILE A 68 4.24 -40.62 -13.85
C ILE A 68 5.48 -40.76 -12.96
N ALA A 69 6.68 -40.81 -13.55
CA ALA A 69 7.92 -40.90 -12.78
C ALA A 69 8.16 -39.63 -11.95
N ALA A 70 7.91 -38.45 -12.52
CA ALA A 70 8.04 -37.18 -11.79
C ALA A 70 7.09 -37.12 -10.58
N VAL A 71 5.84 -37.57 -10.73
CA VAL A 71 4.87 -37.65 -9.62
C VAL A 71 5.33 -38.65 -8.56
N LEU A 72 5.71 -39.87 -8.95
CA LEU A 72 6.15 -40.89 -8.01
C LEU A 72 7.40 -40.45 -7.23
N VAL A 73 8.38 -39.84 -7.89
CA VAL A 73 9.58 -39.31 -7.24
C VAL A 73 9.23 -38.18 -6.28
N ALA A 74 8.40 -37.22 -6.70
CA ALA A 74 7.99 -36.10 -5.84
C ALA A 74 7.24 -36.57 -4.59
N VAL A 75 6.26 -37.47 -4.75
CA VAL A 75 5.49 -38.02 -3.62
C VAL A 75 6.41 -38.84 -2.71
N THR A 76 7.24 -39.72 -3.26
CA THR A 76 8.17 -40.54 -2.47
C THR A 76 9.12 -39.65 -1.66
N LEU A 77 9.70 -38.61 -2.28
CA LEU A 77 10.58 -37.67 -1.60
C LEU A 77 9.85 -36.93 -0.46
N ALA A 78 8.62 -36.47 -0.70
CA ALA A 78 7.82 -35.78 0.31
C ALA A 78 7.49 -36.69 1.50
N PHE A 79 7.09 -37.94 1.26
CA PHE A 79 6.81 -38.91 2.32
C PHE A 79 8.08 -39.34 3.08
N ILE A 80 9.22 -39.48 2.40
CA ILE A 80 10.51 -39.71 3.06
C ILE A 80 10.85 -38.53 3.99
N LEU A 81 10.64 -37.29 3.53
CA LEU A 81 10.87 -36.10 4.35
C LEU A 81 9.97 -36.08 5.59
N ILE A 82 8.67 -36.31 5.41
CA ILE A 82 7.70 -36.36 6.53
C ILE A 82 8.04 -37.49 7.51
N ALA A 83 8.34 -38.68 7.00
CA ALA A 83 8.74 -39.82 7.84
C ALA A 83 10.05 -39.55 8.58
N GLY A 84 11.02 -38.90 7.94
CA GLY A 84 12.27 -38.48 8.56
C GLY A 84 12.05 -37.48 9.70
N ILE A 85 11.20 -36.47 9.49
CA ILE A 85 10.81 -35.51 10.53
C ILE A 85 10.12 -36.24 11.69
N ALA A 86 9.12 -37.09 11.40
CA ALA A 86 8.40 -37.85 12.43
C ALA A 86 9.32 -38.76 13.23
N PHE A 87 10.31 -39.39 12.58
CA PHE A 87 11.31 -40.22 13.24
C PHE A 87 12.22 -39.42 14.17
N VAL A 88 12.72 -38.25 13.72
CA VAL A 88 13.54 -37.35 14.55
C VAL A 88 12.75 -36.87 15.76
N VAL A 89 11.51 -36.43 15.55
CA VAL A 89 10.59 -35.99 16.61
C VAL A 89 10.33 -37.11 17.61
N GLY A 90 9.99 -38.31 17.13
CA GLY A 90 9.73 -39.48 17.99
C GLY A 90 10.94 -39.84 18.85
N ARG A 91 12.14 -39.82 18.28
CA ARG A 91 13.38 -40.07 19.03
C ARG A 91 13.62 -39.02 20.12
N GLN A 92 13.38 -37.75 19.82
CA GLN A 92 13.56 -36.66 20.78
C GLN A 92 12.50 -36.67 21.89
N LEU A 93 11.28 -37.10 21.61
CA LEU A 93 10.23 -37.28 22.62
C LEU A 93 10.57 -38.40 23.60
N ILE A 94 11.10 -39.53 23.13
CA ILE A 94 11.57 -40.61 24.00
C ILE A 94 12.72 -40.11 24.88
N GLN A 95 13.69 -39.40 24.30
CA GLN A 95 14.79 -38.79 25.07
C GLN A 95 14.27 -37.78 26.11
N LEU A 96 13.22 -37.02 25.82
CA LEU A 96 12.60 -36.11 26.78
C LEU A 96 11.94 -36.87 27.94
N ALA A 97 11.24 -37.97 27.64
CA ALA A 97 10.62 -38.84 28.63
C ALA A 97 11.65 -39.50 29.56
N ASP A 98 12.81 -39.88 29.04
CA ASP A 98 13.89 -40.47 29.84
C ASP A 98 14.52 -39.45 30.82
N ASN A 99 14.53 -38.16 30.46
CA ASN A 99 15.12 -37.08 31.28
C ASN A 99 14.13 -36.45 32.28
N LEU A 100 12.85 -36.84 32.23
CA LEU A 100 11.77 -36.30 33.06
C LEU A 100 12.05 -36.37 34.58
N PRO A 101 12.63 -37.45 35.14
CA PRO A 101 12.99 -37.51 36.56
C PRO A 101 13.98 -36.44 37.00
N ALA A 102 14.94 -36.08 36.15
CA ALA A 102 15.93 -35.04 36.46
C ALA A 102 15.25 -33.66 36.59
N TYR A 103 14.32 -33.34 35.69
CA TYR A 103 13.59 -32.07 35.70
C TYR A 103 12.68 -31.88 36.92
N GLN A 104 12.14 -32.97 37.48
CA GLN A 104 11.32 -32.90 38.71
C GLN A 104 12.12 -32.33 39.90
N THR A 105 13.40 -32.66 39.99
CA THR A 105 14.26 -32.19 41.09
C THR A 105 14.53 -30.68 41.00
N THR A 106 14.75 -30.15 39.79
CA THR A 106 14.93 -28.71 39.56
C THR A 106 13.65 -27.92 39.84
N ILE A 107 12.49 -28.43 39.40
CA ILE A 107 11.19 -27.78 39.62
C ILE A 107 10.87 -27.68 41.12
N THR A 108 11.06 -28.78 41.88
CA THR A 108 10.82 -28.79 43.32
C THR A 108 11.76 -27.85 44.08
N GLN A 109 13.02 -27.73 43.65
CA GLN A 109 13.96 -26.75 44.19
C GLN A 109 13.54 -25.30 43.92
N LYS A 110 13.05 -24.99 42.71
CA LYS A 110 12.53 -23.65 42.38
C LYS A 110 11.32 -23.26 43.20
N ILE A 111 10.36 -24.17 43.36
CA ILE A 111 9.17 -23.94 44.21
C ILE A 111 9.60 -23.63 45.65
N ARG A 112 10.57 -24.38 46.20
CA ARG A 112 11.11 -24.12 47.55
C ARG A 112 11.85 -22.78 47.64
N SER A 113 12.62 -22.39 46.62
CA SER A 113 13.34 -21.10 46.61
C SER A 113 12.39 -19.89 46.52
N LEU A 114 11.28 -20.03 45.80
CA LEU A 114 10.22 -19.01 45.73
C LEU A 114 9.43 -18.93 47.04
N GLN A 115 9.14 -20.08 47.67
CA GLN A 115 8.53 -20.13 49.01
C GLN A 115 9.39 -19.41 50.06
N GLN A 116 10.72 -19.52 49.99
CA GLN A 116 11.64 -18.86 50.91
C GLN A 116 11.79 -17.35 50.64
N SER A 117 11.48 -16.90 49.42
CA SER A 117 11.63 -15.50 49.00
C SER A 117 10.31 -14.70 49.07
N ALA A 118 9.17 -15.36 49.26
CA ALA A 118 7.85 -14.72 49.33
C ALA A 118 7.42 -14.47 50.81
N PRO A 119 7.24 -13.21 51.25
CA PRO A 119 6.76 -12.91 52.59
C PRO A 119 5.25 -13.23 52.69
N GLY A 120 4.93 -14.47 53.09
CA GLY A 120 3.55 -14.93 53.34
C GLY A 120 3.24 -16.34 52.82
N GLY A 121 3.81 -17.37 53.45
CA GLY A 121 3.87 -18.76 52.96
C GLY A 121 2.58 -19.63 52.99
N GLY A 122 1.39 -19.09 53.24
CA GLY A 122 0.21 -19.91 53.53
C GLY A 122 -0.43 -20.67 52.34
N VAL A 123 -0.28 -20.18 51.11
CA VAL A 123 -0.93 -20.78 49.91
C VAL A 123 -0.01 -21.79 49.22
N VAL A 124 1.29 -21.50 49.20
CA VAL A 124 2.27 -22.33 48.48
C VAL A 124 2.59 -23.61 49.27
N GLU A 125 2.52 -23.56 50.61
CA GLU A 125 2.71 -24.73 51.48
C GLU A 125 1.61 -25.78 51.29
N LYS A 126 0.34 -25.35 51.13
CA LYS A 126 -0.79 -26.24 50.83
C LYS A 126 -0.69 -26.92 49.46
N VAL A 127 -0.15 -26.22 48.45
CA VAL A 127 0.05 -26.81 47.12
C VAL A 127 1.16 -27.85 47.15
N THR A 128 2.24 -27.61 47.92
CA THR A 128 3.31 -28.59 48.06
C THR A 128 2.91 -29.85 48.82
N THR A 129 2.11 -29.74 49.89
CA THR A 129 1.62 -30.93 50.62
C THR A 129 0.69 -31.75 49.74
N THR A 130 -0.17 -31.11 48.94
CA THR A 130 -1.10 -31.83 48.05
C THR A 130 -0.36 -32.58 46.93
N ILE A 131 0.75 -32.04 46.41
CA ILE A 131 1.59 -32.70 45.39
C ILE A 131 2.41 -33.85 46.01
N GLU A 132 2.94 -33.67 47.22
CA GLU A 132 3.63 -34.75 47.95
C GLU A 132 2.68 -35.89 48.33
N ASP A 133 1.44 -35.58 48.70
CA ASP A 133 0.40 -36.57 49.01
C ASP A 133 -0.02 -37.34 47.73
N LEU A 134 -0.20 -36.64 46.60
CA LEU A 134 -0.48 -37.28 45.31
C LEU A 134 0.69 -38.17 44.84
N GLY A 135 1.93 -37.72 45.07
CA GLY A 135 3.15 -38.47 44.72
C GLY A 135 3.29 -39.76 45.54
N LYS A 136 2.93 -39.73 46.83
CA LYS A 136 2.90 -40.91 47.70
C LYS A 136 1.78 -41.88 47.35
N GLU A 137 0.62 -41.36 46.95
CA GLU A 137 -0.54 -42.16 46.53
C GLU A 137 -0.29 -42.87 45.17
N ILE A 138 0.44 -42.22 44.25
CA ILE A 138 0.84 -42.79 42.95
C ILE A 138 2.03 -43.77 43.08
N SER A 139 2.93 -43.55 44.04
CA SER A 139 4.11 -44.39 44.25
C SER A 139 3.83 -45.67 45.04
N GLY A 140 2.60 -45.89 45.52
CA GLY A 140 2.19 -47.14 46.16
C GLY A 140 2.90 -47.45 47.48
N ASP A 141 3.45 -46.44 48.16
CA ASP A 141 4.19 -46.62 49.40
C ASP A 141 3.23 -46.60 50.60
N LYS A 142 2.57 -47.74 50.85
CA LYS A 142 1.85 -47.97 52.11
C LYS A 142 2.87 -48.00 53.25
N ALA A 143 2.77 -47.01 54.12
CA ALA A 143 3.51 -46.91 55.37
C ALA A 143 3.58 -48.26 56.12
N LYS A 144 4.81 -48.65 56.43
CA LYS A 144 5.17 -49.72 57.35
C LYS A 144 4.54 -49.46 58.73
N PRO A 145 3.81 -50.42 59.33
CA PRO A 145 3.28 -50.22 60.68
C PRO A 145 4.41 -50.16 61.71
N GLU A 146 4.34 -49.18 62.61
CA GLU A 146 5.14 -49.09 63.82
C GLU A 146 5.07 -50.39 64.64
N GLN A 147 6.23 -50.82 65.14
CA GLN A 147 6.37 -51.92 66.09
C GLN A 147 5.85 -51.48 67.47
N PRO A 148 4.95 -52.24 68.14
CA PRO A 148 4.63 -52.03 69.54
C PRO A 148 5.76 -52.52 70.46
N GLN A 149 6.09 -51.74 71.48
CA GLN A 149 7.00 -52.09 72.56
C GLN A 149 6.49 -53.28 73.42
N PRO A 150 7.37 -54.05 74.09
CA PRO A 150 6.99 -55.29 74.77
C PRO A 150 6.43 -55.03 76.19
N GLN A 151 5.27 -55.62 76.50
CA GLN A 151 4.82 -55.88 77.87
C GLN A 151 4.85 -57.40 78.14
N PRO A 152 5.34 -57.86 79.32
CA PRO A 152 5.45 -59.28 79.64
C PRO A 152 4.19 -59.82 80.32
N GLY A 153 3.65 -60.95 79.88
CA GLY A 153 2.61 -61.67 80.65
C GLY A 153 1.86 -62.80 79.93
N LEU A 154 2.36 -64.02 80.10
CA LEU A 154 1.66 -65.31 80.32
C LEU A 154 0.53 -65.76 79.37
N GLY A 155 0.79 -66.86 78.64
CA GLY A 155 -0.26 -67.76 78.12
C GLY A 155 0.20 -68.66 76.96
N ALA A 156 0.07 -69.97 77.10
CA ALA A 156 0.66 -71.00 76.24
C ALA A 156 -0.23 -71.46 75.05
N GLY A 157 0.38 -71.53 73.84
CA GLY A 157 0.06 -72.40 72.69
C GLY A 157 -1.19 -72.13 71.83
N PRO A 158 -1.29 -72.63 70.56
CA PRO A 158 -0.31 -73.33 69.71
C PRO A 158 -0.01 -72.64 68.34
N ALA A 159 1.17 -72.95 67.78
CA ALA A 159 1.65 -72.82 66.38
C ALA A 159 1.43 -71.49 65.60
N PRO A 160 2.50 -70.81 65.13
CA PRO A 160 2.35 -69.71 64.18
C PRO A 160 1.96 -70.26 62.81
N GLN A 161 0.77 -69.89 62.32
CA GLN A 161 0.47 -69.96 60.89
C GLN A 161 1.44 -69.03 60.18
N GLU A 162 2.34 -69.59 59.36
CA GLU A 162 3.17 -68.81 58.45
C GLU A 162 2.24 -67.94 57.58
N PRO A 163 2.47 -66.61 57.50
CA PRO A 163 1.67 -65.76 56.64
C PRO A 163 1.91 -66.22 55.20
N VAL A 164 0.82 -66.61 54.52
CA VAL A 164 0.83 -66.87 53.08
C VAL A 164 1.32 -65.59 52.39
N THR A 165 2.57 -65.60 51.96
CA THR A 165 3.12 -64.55 51.10
C THR A 165 2.35 -64.62 49.79
N VAL A 166 1.40 -63.71 49.60
CA VAL A 166 0.81 -63.44 48.30
C VAL A 166 1.92 -62.84 47.44
N ARG A 167 2.63 -63.71 46.73
CA ARG A 167 3.49 -63.33 45.62
C ARG A 167 2.54 -62.84 44.55
N LEU A 168 2.42 -61.51 44.44
CA LEU A 168 1.86 -60.87 43.25
C LEU A 168 2.79 -61.24 42.09
N GLU A 169 2.54 -62.40 41.46
CA GLU A 169 2.91 -62.58 40.07
C GLU A 169 2.17 -61.46 39.33
N SER A 170 2.93 -60.45 38.90
CA SER A 170 2.47 -59.51 37.89
C SER A 170 1.83 -60.37 36.79
N PRO A 171 0.53 -60.18 36.46
CA PRO A 171 -0.05 -60.89 35.33
C PRO A 171 0.91 -60.68 34.16
N GLN A 172 1.53 -61.75 33.66
CA GLN A 172 2.34 -61.68 32.46
C GLN A 172 1.42 -61.09 31.39
N ALA A 173 1.62 -59.82 31.06
CA ALA A 173 0.93 -59.18 29.96
C ALA A 173 1.18 -60.09 28.76
N LYS A 174 0.11 -60.73 28.26
CA LYS A 174 0.23 -61.63 27.12
C LYS A 174 0.90 -60.80 26.01
N PRO A 175 1.94 -61.30 25.33
CA PRO A 175 2.61 -60.54 24.26
C PRO A 175 1.63 -59.96 23.23
N LEU A 176 0.48 -60.62 23.06
CA LEU A 176 -0.63 -60.19 22.23
C LEU A 176 -1.35 -58.91 22.71
N GLU A 177 -1.49 -58.70 24.03
CA GLU A 177 -2.12 -57.49 24.60
C GLU A 177 -1.19 -56.27 24.46
N ILE A 178 0.12 -56.43 24.64
CA ILE A 178 1.08 -55.34 24.41
C ILE A 178 1.07 -54.93 22.92
N ILE A 179 1.02 -55.89 21.99
CA ILE A 179 0.90 -55.62 20.55
C ILE A 179 -0.40 -54.87 20.27
N GLN A 180 -1.55 -55.28 20.81
CA GLN A 180 -2.82 -54.59 20.55
C GLN A 180 -2.86 -53.16 21.13
N THR A 181 -2.25 -52.95 22.31
CA THR A 181 -2.27 -51.66 23.00
C THR A 181 -1.32 -50.63 22.34
N VAL A 182 -0.23 -51.09 21.73
CA VAL A 182 0.74 -50.23 21.04
C VAL A 182 0.45 -50.08 19.54
N VAL A 183 0.07 -51.17 18.86
CA VAL A 183 -0.16 -51.17 17.40
C VAL A 183 -1.55 -50.62 17.04
N GLY A 184 -2.56 -50.82 17.89
CA GLY A 184 -3.92 -50.34 17.65
C GLY A 184 -4.01 -48.83 17.38
N PRO A 185 -3.46 -47.97 18.26
CA PRO A 185 -3.47 -46.51 18.07
C PRO A 185 -2.65 -46.01 16.88
N LEU A 186 -1.66 -46.78 16.42
CA LEU A 186 -0.79 -46.41 15.29
C LEU A 186 -1.39 -46.82 13.93
N LEU A 187 -2.23 -47.84 13.89
CA LEU A 187 -2.84 -48.34 12.65
C LEU A 187 -3.77 -47.32 11.98
N ALA A 188 -4.60 -46.63 12.78
CA ALA A 188 -5.55 -45.65 12.25
C ALA A 188 -4.87 -44.49 11.47
N PRO A 189 -3.91 -43.73 12.06
CA PRO A 189 -3.23 -42.65 11.33
C PRO A 189 -2.38 -43.18 10.17
N LEU A 190 -1.83 -44.41 10.27
CA LEU A 190 -1.09 -45.03 9.17
C LEU A 190 -2.00 -45.39 7.99
N ALA A 191 -3.21 -45.90 8.26
CA ALA A 191 -4.21 -46.15 7.24
C ALA A 191 -4.66 -44.85 6.55
N THR A 192 -4.92 -43.80 7.34
CA THR A 192 -5.24 -42.47 6.81
C THR A 192 -4.09 -41.92 5.95
N ALA A 193 -2.84 -42.02 6.42
CA ALA A 193 -1.67 -41.58 5.66
C ALA A 193 -1.52 -42.36 4.35
N GLY A 194 -1.66 -43.69 4.36
CA GLY A 194 -1.63 -44.51 3.15
C GLY A 194 -2.71 -44.12 2.15
N LEU A 195 -3.92 -43.82 2.63
CA LEU A 195 -5.03 -43.36 1.79
C LEU A 195 -4.76 -41.95 1.22
N VAL A 196 -4.17 -41.05 2.01
CA VAL A 196 -3.68 -39.73 1.51
C VAL A 196 -2.62 -39.92 0.42
N VAL A 197 -1.64 -40.83 0.59
CA VAL A 197 -0.62 -41.12 -0.45
C VAL A 197 -1.30 -41.49 -1.76
N ILE A 198 -2.24 -42.44 -1.68
CA ILE A 198 -2.97 -42.95 -2.85
C ILE A 198 -3.71 -41.79 -3.53
N PHE A 199 -4.50 -41.01 -2.79
CA PHE A 199 -5.21 -39.87 -3.35
C PHE A 199 -4.29 -38.79 -3.90
N VAL A 200 -3.16 -38.48 -3.26
CA VAL A 200 -2.19 -37.51 -3.79
C VAL A 200 -1.66 -37.97 -5.15
N ILE A 201 -1.30 -39.25 -5.27
CA ILE A 201 -0.81 -39.83 -6.53
C ILE A 201 -1.90 -39.73 -7.60
N PHE A 202 -3.13 -40.18 -7.30
CA PHE A 202 -4.24 -40.11 -8.24
C PHE A 202 -4.57 -38.67 -8.66
N VAL A 203 -4.67 -37.73 -7.72
CA VAL A 203 -4.97 -36.33 -7.99
C VAL A 203 -3.87 -35.67 -8.84
N LEU A 204 -2.60 -35.99 -8.61
CA LEU A 204 -1.49 -35.48 -9.43
C LEU A 204 -1.44 -36.11 -10.83
N LEU A 205 -1.76 -37.41 -10.94
CA LEU A 205 -1.79 -38.12 -12.22
C LEU A 205 -2.98 -37.69 -13.09
N GLU A 206 -4.16 -37.55 -12.50
CA GLU A 206 -5.41 -37.19 -13.20
C GLU A 206 -5.76 -35.70 -13.08
N GLN A 207 -4.82 -34.84 -12.67
CA GLN A 207 -5.07 -33.42 -12.39
C GLN A 207 -5.77 -32.68 -13.54
N GLU A 208 -5.45 -33.02 -14.78
CA GLU A 208 -6.03 -32.42 -15.99
C GLU A 208 -7.46 -32.94 -16.22
N ASP A 209 -7.67 -34.25 -16.13
CA ASP A 209 -8.99 -34.87 -16.30
C ASP A 209 -9.97 -34.49 -15.18
N LEU A 210 -9.51 -34.43 -13.93
CA LEU A 210 -10.33 -33.99 -12.78
C LEU A 210 -10.76 -32.54 -12.95
N ARG A 211 -9.85 -31.68 -13.42
CA ARG A 211 -10.15 -30.29 -13.73
C ARG A 211 -11.18 -30.17 -14.85
N ASP A 212 -11.00 -30.90 -15.94
CA ASP A 212 -11.91 -30.86 -17.11
C ASP A 212 -13.31 -31.37 -16.76
N ARG A 213 -13.40 -32.44 -15.97
CA ARG A 213 -14.68 -32.97 -15.46
C ARG A 213 -15.37 -31.97 -14.55
N PHE A 214 -14.62 -31.30 -13.68
CA PHE A 214 -15.16 -30.28 -12.78
C PHE A 214 -15.64 -29.05 -13.56
N ILE A 215 -14.89 -28.60 -14.58
CA ILE A 215 -15.32 -27.53 -15.50
C ILE A 215 -16.63 -27.90 -16.19
N LYS A 216 -16.78 -29.16 -16.63
CA LYS A 216 -18.01 -29.66 -17.26
C LYS A 216 -19.20 -29.71 -16.31
N LEU A 217 -18.98 -30.04 -15.03
CA LEU A 217 -20.01 -30.05 -13.98
C LEU A 217 -20.42 -28.63 -13.54
N ALA A 218 -19.47 -27.69 -13.50
CA ALA A 218 -19.70 -26.30 -13.09
C ALA A 218 -20.16 -25.38 -14.23
N GLY A 219 -19.95 -25.75 -15.49
CA GLY A 219 -20.20 -24.92 -16.68
C GLY A 219 -21.59 -25.12 -17.30
N ALA A 220 -22.61 -24.48 -16.74
CA ALA A 220 -23.93 -24.35 -17.38
C ALA A 220 -24.16 -22.96 -18.04
N GLY A 221 -23.19 -22.04 -17.98
CA GLY A 221 -23.38 -20.66 -18.48
C GLY A 221 -22.19 -20.03 -19.21
N ASP A 222 -20.93 -20.31 -18.83
CA ASP A 222 -19.76 -19.69 -19.47
C ASP A 222 -18.46 -20.48 -19.19
N LEU A 223 -18.03 -21.32 -20.13
CA LEU A 223 -16.88 -22.23 -19.96
C LEU A 223 -15.57 -21.47 -19.72
N GLN A 224 -15.42 -20.28 -20.31
CA GLN A 224 -14.22 -19.47 -20.23
C GLN A 224 -14.02 -18.91 -18.81
N LYS A 225 -15.10 -18.39 -18.20
CA LYS A 225 -15.07 -17.86 -16.84
C LYS A 225 -14.83 -18.94 -15.79
N SER A 226 -15.48 -20.10 -15.91
CA SER A 226 -15.27 -21.22 -14.98
C SER A 226 -13.85 -21.80 -15.07
N THR A 227 -13.28 -21.84 -16.28
CA THR A 227 -11.91 -22.33 -16.49
C THR A 227 -10.86 -21.37 -15.92
N GLN A 228 -11.06 -20.06 -16.08
CA GLN A 228 -10.23 -19.01 -15.48
C GLN A 228 -10.34 -19.04 -13.95
N ALA A 229 -11.55 -19.18 -13.41
CA ALA A 229 -11.81 -19.27 -11.97
C ALA A 229 -10.98 -20.34 -11.26
N ILE A 230 -10.99 -21.56 -11.81
CA ILE A 230 -10.31 -22.72 -11.21
C ILE A 230 -8.80 -22.59 -11.34
N ASN A 231 -8.31 -22.09 -12.48
CA ASN A 231 -6.88 -21.85 -12.69
C ASN A 231 -6.34 -20.81 -11.72
N ASP A 232 -7.06 -19.69 -11.59
CA ASP A 232 -6.66 -18.62 -10.69
C ASP A 232 -6.75 -19.09 -9.23
N ALA A 233 -7.74 -19.93 -8.87
CA ALA A 233 -7.82 -20.58 -7.56
C ALA A 233 -6.61 -21.47 -7.28
N ALA A 234 -6.30 -22.40 -8.19
CA ALA A 234 -5.17 -23.31 -8.03
C ALA A 234 -3.84 -22.56 -7.93
N ALA A 235 -3.64 -21.52 -8.73
CA ALA A 235 -2.45 -20.69 -8.69
C ALA A 235 -2.32 -19.91 -7.38
N ARG A 236 -3.41 -19.27 -6.91
CA ARG A 236 -3.43 -18.55 -5.62
C ARG A 236 -3.15 -19.48 -4.44
N VAL A 237 -3.76 -20.65 -4.42
CA VAL A 237 -3.59 -21.64 -3.33
C VAL A 237 -2.18 -22.22 -3.35
N SER A 238 -1.64 -22.57 -4.52
CA SER A 238 -0.27 -23.08 -4.63
C SER A 238 0.77 -22.04 -4.21
N ARG A 239 0.61 -20.77 -4.64
CA ARG A 239 1.45 -19.66 -4.18
C ARG A 239 1.34 -19.48 -2.67
N TYR A 240 0.13 -19.42 -2.12
CA TYR A 240 -0.07 -19.31 -0.67
C TYR A 240 0.63 -20.44 0.11
N LEU A 241 0.45 -21.71 -0.28
CA LEU A 241 1.09 -22.84 0.39
C LEU A 241 2.62 -22.79 0.31
N LEU A 242 3.17 -22.34 -0.82
CA LEU A 242 4.61 -22.15 -0.98
C LEU A 242 5.12 -21.04 -0.04
N MET A 243 4.45 -19.88 -0.03
CA MET A 243 4.80 -18.77 0.87
C MET A 243 4.69 -19.21 2.33
N GLN A 244 3.65 -19.96 2.70
CA GLN A 244 3.50 -20.51 4.05
C GLN A 244 4.66 -21.43 4.43
N LEU A 245 5.10 -22.29 3.51
CA LEU A 245 6.26 -23.15 3.74
C LEU A 245 7.53 -22.33 3.98
N VAL A 246 7.75 -21.27 3.19
CA VAL A 246 8.90 -20.36 3.35
C VAL A 246 8.85 -19.64 4.70
N VAL A 247 7.69 -19.07 5.07
CA VAL A 247 7.50 -18.41 6.39
C VAL A 247 7.74 -19.40 7.53
N ASN A 248 7.17 -20.60 7.45
CA ASN A 248 7.31 -21.60 8.50
C ASN A 248 8.76 -22.08 8.67
N LEU A 249 9.50 -22.26 7.56
CA LEU A 249 10.91 -22.64 7.59
C LEU A 249 11.81 -21.50 8.10
N THR A 250 11.56 -20.28 7.64
CA THR A 250 12.30 -19.08 8.09
C THR A 250 12.02 -18.74 9.54
N TYR A 251 10.91 -19.19 10.11
CA TYR A 251 10.63 -19.10 11.54
C TYR A 251 11.26 -20.25 12.35
N GLY A 252 11.00 -21.50 11.94
CA GLY A 252 11.39 -22.68 12.72
C GLY A 252 12.89 -22.98 12.71
N ILE A 253 13.61 -22.75 11.61
CA ILE A 253 15.05 -22.99 11.52
C ILE A 253 15.82 -22.06 12.47
N PRO A 254 15.62 -20.72 12.44
CA PRO A 254 16.28 -19.83 13.40
C PRO A 254 15.90 -20.11 14.85
N ILE A 255 14.64 -20.47 15.15
CA ILE A 255 14.26 -20.87 16.51
C ILE A 255 15.02 -22.11 16.97
N GLY A 256 15.11 -23.15 16.13
CA GLY A 256 15.88 -24.35 16.47
C GLY A 256 17.36 -24.04 16.73
N ILE A 257 17.96 -23.19 15.90
CA ILE A 257 19.36 -22.75 16.05
C ILE A 257 19.54 -21.92 17.32
N ALA A 258 18.65 -20.96 17.58
CA ALA A 258 18.74 -20.09 18.75
C ALA A 258 18.51 -20.85 20.07
N LEU A 259 17.51 -21.75 20.11
CA LEU A 259 17.29 -22.64 21.27
C LEU A 259 18.50 -23.55 21.53
N TYR A 260 19.20 -23.99 20.48
CA TYR A 260 20.44 -24.76 20.62
C TYR A 260 21.54 -23.92 21.29
N PHE A 261 21.73 -22.67 20.88
CA PHE A 261 22.70 -21.77 21.51
C PHE A 261 22.33 -21.35 22.94
N ILE A 262 21.03 -21.25 23.25
CA ILE A 262 20.54 -21.00 24.62
C ILE A 262 20.76 -22.23 25.52
N GLY A 263 20.99 -23.42 24.94
CA GLY A 263 21.22 -24.67 25.68
C GLY A 263 19.95 -25.45 26.00
N VAL A 264 18.83 -25.17 25.30
CA VAL A 264 17.56 -25.87 25.49
C VAL A 264 17.66 -27.30 24.98
N PRO A 265 17.36 -28.32 25.82
CA PRO A 265 17.37 -29.70 25.38
C PRO A 265 16.41 -29.93 24.23
N ASN A 266 16.81 -30.79 23.28
CA ASN A 266 16.03 -31.11 22.10
C ASN A 266 15.68 -29.87 21.25
N ALA A 267 16.56 -28.87 21.12
CA ALA A 267 16.30 -27.65 20.34
C ALA A 267 15.77 -27.90 18.92
N ILE A 268 16.26 -28.95 18.24
CA ILE A 268 15.78 -29.37 16.91
C ILE A 268 14.29 -29.79 16.96
N LEU A 269 13.85 -30.47 18.02
CA LEU A 269 12.44 -30.85 18.24
C LEU A 269 11.57 -29.60 18.18
N TRP A 270 11.97 -28.60 18.95
CA TRP A 270 11.21 -27.37 19.13
C TRP A 270 11.24 -26.48 17.89
N GLY A 271 12.36 -26.41 17.16
CA GLY A 271 12.43 -25.73 15.87
C GLY A 271 11.54 -26.37 14.81
N LEU A 272 11.56 -27.71 14.72
CA LEU A 272 10.66 -28.45 13.81
C LEU A 272 9.20 -28.32 14.22
N LEU A 273 8.89 -28.44 15.51
CA LEU A 273 7.54 -28.27 16.04
C LEU A 273 7.04 -26.83 15.80
N ALA A 274 7.90 -25.82 15.95
CA ALA A 274 7.57 -24.43 15.64
C ALA A 274 7.25 -24.23 14.16
N ALA A 275 8.03 -24.82 13.25
CA ALA A 275 7.73 -24.77 11.81
C ALA A 275 6.37 -25.44 11.49
N VAL A 276 6.07 -26.58 12.11
CA VAL A 276 4.81 -27.31 11.87
C VAL A 276 3.61 -26.59 12.51
N LEU A 277 3.73 -26.14 13.75
CA LEU A 277 2.63 -25.47 14.45
C LEU A 277 2.31 -24.10 13.85
N ARG A 278 3.26 -23.43 13.19
CA ARG A 278 3.00 -22.14 12.52
C ARG A 278 2.08 -22.22 11.30
N PHE A 279 1.75 -23.43 10.82
CA PHE A 279 0.62 -23.59 9.89
C PHE A 279 -0.73 -23.20 10.51
N VAL A 280 -0.85 -23.20 11.84
CA VAL A 280 -2.03 -22.74 12.56
C VAL A 280 -1.91 -21.23 12.80
N PRO A 281 -2.76 -20.40 12.16
CA PRO A 281 -2.70 -18.95 12.32
C PRO A 281 -2.96 -18.53 13.77
N TYR A 282 -2.24 -17.52 14.24
CA TYR A 282 -2.30 -16.92 15.57
C TYR A 282 -1.97 -17.84 16.75
N LEU A 283 -2.45 -19.10 16.77
CA LEU A 283 -2.23 -20.05 17.86
C LEU A 283 -0.88 -20.77 17.74
N GLY A 284 -0.40 -20.99 16.52
CA GLY A 284 0.82 -21.75 16.25
C GLY A 284 2.05 -21.30 17.03
N PRO A 285 2.41 -20.01 16.99
CA PRO A 285 3.57 -19.49 17.73
C PRO A 285 3.46 -19.66 19.25
N PHE A 286 2.28 -19.44 19.85
CA PHE A 286 2.07 -19.63 21.28
C PHE A 286 2.19 -21.10 21.68
N LEU A 287 1.57 -22.01 20.93
CA LEU A 287 1.68 -23.46 21.17
C LEU A 287 3.13 -23.95 21.01
N ALA A 288 3.86 -23.39 20.04
CA ALA A 288 5.26 -23.70 19.81
C ALA A 288 6.17 -23.18 20.94
N ALA A 289 5.86 -22.03 21.53
CA ALA A 289 6.61 -21.45 22.64
C ALA A 289 6.32 -22.13 23.99
N LEU A 290 5.11 -22.66 24.17
CA LEU A 290 4.63 -23.21 25.45
C LEU A 290 5.59 -24.25 26.05
N PHE A 291 5.98 -25.24 25.24
CA PHE A 291 6.81 -26.34 25.74
C PHE A 291 8.29 -25.94 25.96
N PRO A 292 8.97 -25.23 25.04
CA PRO A 292 10.31 -24.70 25.29
C PRO A 292 10.38 -23.79 26.52
N VAL A 293 9.38 -22.95 26.74
CA VAL A 293 9.30 -22.09 27.93
C VAL A 293 9.14 -22.93 29.20
N ALA A 294 8.24 -23.90 29.21
CA ALA A 294 8.08 -24.82 30.33
C ALA A 294 9.38 -25.61 30.61
N LEU A 295 10.07 -26.05 29.56
CA LEU A 295 11.34 -26.76 29.67
C LEU A 295 12.46 -25.85 30.19
N ALA A 296 12.52 -24.59 29.76
CA ALA A 296 13.49 -23.61 30.27
C ALA A 296 13.33 -23.37 31.78
N ILE A 297 12.08 -23.37 32.28
CA ILE A 297 11.81 -23.32 33.73
C ILE A 297 12.32 -24.59 34.42
N ALA A 298 12.17 -25.74 33.79
CA ALA A 298 12.48 -27.04 34.37
C ALA A 298 13.97 -27.43 34.32
N VAL A 299 14.73 -26.91 33.35
CA VAL A 299 16.13 -27.31 33.09
C VAL A 299 17.13 -26.43 33.82
N ASP A 300 17.01 -25.11 33.69
CA ASP A 300 17.94 -24.16 34.31
C ASP A 300 17.60 -23.98 35.80
N PRO A 301 18.55 -24.16 36.74
CA PRO A 301 18.35 -23.79 38.13
C PRO A 301 18.04 -22.30 38.32
N GLY A 302 18.55 -21.45 37.41
CA GLY A 302 18.28 -20.01 37.38
C GLY A 302 17.03 -19.62 36.58
N TRP A 303 16.84 -18.31 36.40
CA TRP A 303 15.77 -17.73 35.57
C TRP A 303 16.28 -17.22 34.21
N THR A 304 17.59 -17.27 33.99
CA THR A 304 18.25 -16.68 32.82
C THR A 304 17.79 -17.35 31.54
N MET A 305 17.72 -18.67 31.52
CA MET A 305 17.25 -19.43 30.35
C MET A 305 15.79 -19.09 29.99
N LEU A 306 14.92 -18.91 30.99
CA LEU A 306 13.52 -18.52 30.77
C LEU A 306 13.42 -17.18 30.03
N PHE A 307 14.15 -16.16 30.49
CA PHE A 307 14.08 -14.83 29.87
C PHE A 307 14.67 -14.82 28.47
N TRP A 308 15.75 -15.57 28.21
CA TRP A 308 16.28 -15.72 26.85
C TRP A 308 15.31 -16.44 25.91
N VAL A 309 14.66 -17.51 26.38
CA VAL A 309 13.67 -18.24 25.56
C VAL A 309 12.43 -17.36 25.30
N LEU A 310 11.90 -16.67 26.32
CA LEU A 310 10.78 -15.73 26.14
C LEU A 310 11.16 -14.59 25.19
N GLY A 311 12.33 -13.98 25.39
CA GLY A 311 12.84 -12.92 24.53
C GLY A 311 13.04 -13.39 23.09
N LEU A 312 13.53 -14.62 22.88
CA LEU A 312 13.67 -15.22 21.55
C LEU A 312 12.33 -15.34 20.84
N PHE A 313 11.31 -15.93 21.49
CA PHE A 313 9.99 -16.10 20.86
C PHE A 313 9.29 -14.76 20.61
N LEU A 314 9.39 -13.80 21.54
CA LEU A 314 8.84 -12.46 21.36
C LEU A 314 9.53 -11.70 20.22
N PHE A 315 10.86 -11.76 20.15
CA PHE A 315 11.63 -11.13 19.07
C PHE A 315 11.36 -11.79 17.72
N ALA A 316 11.34 -13.14 17.67
CA ALA A 316 11.02 -13.88 16.46
C ALA A 316 9.61 -13.55 15.95
N GLU A 317 8.63 -13.42 16.84
CA GLU A 317 7.26 -13.05 16.47
C GLU A 317 7.18 -11.60 15.96
N LEU A 318 7.88 -10.66 16.62
CA LEU A 318 7.95 -9.27 16.18
C LEU A 318 8.58 -9.13 14.78
N VAL A 319 9.71 -9.80 14.55
CA VAL A 319 10.40 -9.80 13.25
C VAL A 319 9.56 -10.51 12.19
N SER A 320 8.94 -11.64 12.54
CA SER A 320 8.10 -12.38 11.60
C SER A 320 6.93 -11.52 11.12
N ASN A 321 6.18 -10.94 12.06
CA ASN A 321 4.93 -10.25 11.74
C ASN A 321 5.15 -8.86 11.10
N ASN A 322 6.26 -8.18 11.40
CA ASN A 322 6.53 -6.83 10.87
C ASN A 322 7.49 -6.79 9.68
N VAL A 323 8.29 -7.85 9.44
CA VAL A 323 9.30 -7.86 8.37
C VAL A 323 9.07 -9.02 7.41
N VAL A 324 9.06 -10.25 7.92
CA VAL A 324 9.01 -11.46 7.09
C VAL A 324 7.66 -11.57 6.37
N GLU A 325 6.57 -11.37 7.09
CA GLU A 325 5.21 -11.48 6.54
C GLU A 325 4.91 -10.38 5.52
N PRO A 326 5.14 -9.07 5.78
CA PRO A 326 4.93 -8.04 4.77
C PRO A 326 5.79 -8.24 3.52
N TRP A 327 7.05 -8.67 3.69
CA TRP A 327 7.97 -8.91 2.58
C TRP A 327 7.55 -10.12 1.71
N LEU A 328 7.04 -11.19 2.33
CA LEU A 328 6.62 -12.41 1.60
C LEU A 328 5.20 -12.33 1.04
N TYR A 329 4.28 -11.68 1.77
CA TYR A 329 2.87 -11.63 1.40
C TYR A 329 2.51 -10.42 0.54
N GLY A 330 3.24 -9.29 0.62
CA GLY A 330 3.16 -8.15 -0.30
C GLY A 330 1.75 -7.85 -0.83
N SER A 331 0.94 -7.17 -0.02
CA SER A 331 -0.55 -7.07 -0.05
C SER A 331 -1.23 -8.36 0.43
N SER A 332 -2.06 -8.23 1.47
CA SER A 332 -2.70 -9.33 2.20
C SER A 332 -3.29 -10.41 1.29
N THR A 333 -3.32 -11.65 1.76
CA THR A 333 -3.79 -12.90 1.11
C THR A 333 -5.22 -12.89 0.55
N GLY A 334 -5.88 -11.73 0.45
CA GLY A 334 -7.24 -11.55 -0.05
C GLY A 334 -8.30 -11.89 0.99
N LEU A 335 -7.90 -12.21 2.24
CA LEU A 335 -8.77 -12.64 3.33
C LEU A 335 -8.72 -11.64 4.49
N SER A 336 -9.89 -11.31 5.03
CA SER A 336 -9.99 -10.53 6.26
C SER A 336 -9.43 -11.31 7.47
N SER A 337 -8.79 -10.62 8.42
CA SER A 337 -8.31 -11.24 9.67
C SER A 337 -9.44 -11.93 10.45
N LEU A 338 -10.64 -11.36 10.42
CA LEU A 338 -11.83 -11.95 11.03
C LEU A 338 -12.26 -13.23 10.30
N ALA A 339 -12.13 -13.27 8.97
CA ALA A 339 -12.42 -14.44 8.17
C ALA A 339 -11.52 -15.63 8.54
N ILE A 340 -10.23 -15.38 8.80
CA ILE A 340 -9.27 -16.41 9.22
C ILE A 340 -9.67 -17.02 10.57
N ILE A 341 -10.06 -16.20 11.55
CA ILE A 341 -10.49 -16.67 12.88
C ILE A 341 -11.79 -17.48 12.78
N MET A 342 -12.79 -16.95 12.06
CA MET A 342 -14.07 -17.63 11.86
C MET A 342 -13.90 -18.96 11.11
N ALA A 343 -13.03 -18.97 10.09
CA ALA A 343 -12.66 -20.19 9.39
C ALA A 343 -11.99 -21.20 10.31
N ALA A 344 -11.03 -20.78 11.13
CA ALA A 344 -10.36 -21.66 12.08
C ALA A 344 -11.37 -22.33 13.03
N ILE A 345 -12.30 -21.57 13.60
CA ILE A 345 -13.36 -22.09 14.47
C ILE A 345 -14.26 -23.08 13.71
N PHE A 346 -14.74 -22.69 12.52
CA PHE A 346 -15.62 -23.51 11.70
C PHE A 346 -14.99 -24.84 11.30
N TRP A 347 -13.79 -24.81 10.72
CA TRP A 347 -13.10 -26.01 10.26
C TRP A 347 -12.63 -26.90 11.43
N THR A 348 -12.25 -26.31 12.57
CA THR A 348 -11.95 -27.09 13.79
C THR A 348 -13.18 -27.83 14.30
N SER A 349 -14.34 -27.18 14.28
CA SER A 349 -15.59 -27.85 14.68
C SER A 349 -15.99 -28.97 13.71
N LEU A 350 -15.64 -28.84 12.43
CA LEU A 350 -16.01 -29.80 11.39
C LEU A 350 -15.10 -31.05 11.42
N TRP A 351 -13.77 -30.84 11.42
CA TRP A 351 -12.76 -31.88 11.21
C TRP A 351 -11.70 -31.95 12.32
N GLY A 352 -11.89 -31.25 13.45
CA GLY A 352 -10.96 -31.29 14.58
C GLY A 352 -9.61 -30.63 14.29
N PRO A 353 -8.50 -31.16 14.85
CA PRO A 353 -7.16 -30.60 14.63
C PRO A 353 -6.73 -30.56 13.17
N VAL A 354 -7.18 -31.52 12.36
CA VAL A 354 -6.88 -31.53 10.92
C VAL A 354 -7.60 -30.39 10.22
N GLY A 355 -8.86 -30.13 10.59
CA GLY A 355 -9.61 -28.98 10.08
C GLY A 355 -8.94 -27.64 10.41
N LEU A 356 -8.39 -27.49 11.62
CA LEU A 356 -7.63 -26.29 12.01
C LEU A 356 -6.42 -26.04 11.09
N PHE A 357 -5.65 -27.09 10.80
CA PHE A 357 -4.49 -27.01 9.89
C PHE A 357 -4.91 -26.67 8.45
N LEU A 358 -6.10 -27.14 8.04
CA LEU A 358 -6.64 -26.93 6.71
C LEU A 358 -7.45 -25.64 6.55
N ALA A 359 -7.71 -24.93 7.64
CA ALA A 359 -8.70 -23.86 7.68
C ALA A 359 -8.41 -22.75 6.67
N THR A 360 -7.21 -22.17 6.72
CA THR A 360 -6.82 -21.08 5.83
C THR A 360 -6.82 -21.48 4.35
N PRO A 361 -6.13 -22.54 3.90
CA PRO A 361 -6.09 -22.87 2.48
C PRO A 361 -7.46 -23.28 1.91
N LEU A 362 -8.30 -23.99 2.67
CA LEU A 362 -9.66 -24.30 2.22
C LEU A 362 -10.54 -23.05 2.13
N THR A 363 -10.34 -22.10 3.03
CA THR A 363 -11.09 -20.83 3.01
C THR A 363 -10.68 -19.97 1.83
N VAL A 364 -9.38 -19.92 1.48
CA VAL A 364 -8.91 -19.30 0.24
C VAL A 364 -9.57 -19.96 -0.98
N CYS A 365 -9.60 -21.29 -1.06
CA CYS A 365 -10.28 -22.00 -2.15
C CYS A 365 -11.76 -21.58 -2.25
N LEU A 366 -12.46 -21.54 -1.11
CA LEU A 366 -13.87 -21.21 -1.03
C LEU A 366 -14.14 -19.76 -1.47
N VAL A 367 -13.36 -18.81 -0.99
CA VAL A 367 -13.45 -17.39 -1.34
C VAL A 367 -13.18 -17.18 -2.83
N VAL A 368 -12.15 -17.83 -3.35
CA VAL A 368 -11.83 -17.71 -4.77
C VAL A 368 -12.95 -18.28 -5.63
N ILE A 369 -13.48 -19.45 -5.31
CA ILE A 369 -14.63 -20.03 -6.04
C ILE A 369 -15.84 -19.09 -5.96
N GLY A 370 -16.07 -18.47 -4.80
CA GLY A 370 -17.12 -17.49 -4.58
C GLY A 370 -17.08 -16.31 -5.54
N ARG A 371 -15.89 -15.82 -5.91
CA ARG A 371 -15.73 -14.69 -6.86
C ARG A 371 -16.23 -14.97 -8.28
N TYR A 372 -16.36 -16.24 -8.68
CA TYR A 372 -16.76 -16.61 -10.05
C TYR A 372 -18.10 -17.35 -10.11
N VAL A 373 -18.62 -17.81 -8.97
CA VAL A 373 -19.93 -18.46 -8.86
C VAL A 373 -20.90 -17.46 -8.25
N PRO A 374 -21.87 -16.90 -9.02
CA PRO A 374 -22.77 -15.85 -8.54
C PRO A 374 -23.54 -16.20 -7.24
N GLN A 375 -23.85 -17.48 -7.05
CA GLN A 375 -24.56 -17.97 -5.86
C GLN A 375 -23.69 -17.96 -4.59
N LEU A 376 -22.36 -17.92 -4.75
CA LEU A 376 -21.36 -17.96 -3.68
C LEU A 376 -20.58 -16.63 -3.57
N GLU A 377 -20.98 -15.59 -4.32
CA GLU A 377 -20.35 -14.27 -4.30
C GLU A 377 -20.32 -13.67 -2.89
N PHE A 378 -21.33 -13.98 -2.08
CA PHE A 378 -21.38 -13.58 -0.67
C PHE A 378 -20.17 -14.05 0.15
N LEU A 379 -19.54 -15.19 -0.20
CA LEU A 379 -18.34 -15.67 0.46
C LEU A 379 -17.12 -14.83 0.08
N GLY A 380 -17.07 -14.37 -1.17
CA GLY A 380 -16.06 -13.42 -1.65
C GLY A 380 -16.13 -12.09 -0.91
N VAL A 381 -17.34 -11.59 -0.65
CA VAL A 381 -17.59 -10.33 0.05
C VAL A 381 -17.40 -10.46 1.56
N LEU A 382 -17.96 -11.50 2.19
CA LEU A 382 -17.93 -11.66 3.66
C LEU A 382 -16.54 -12.01 4.19
N LEU A 383 -15.77 -12.80 3.42
CA LEU A 383 -14.47 -13.32 3.85
C LEU A 383 -13.30 -12.61 3.15
N GLY A 384 -13.57 -11.81 2.11
CA GLY A 384 -12.56 -11.08 1.35
C GLY A 384 -11.97 -9.88 2.11
N SER A 385 -10.77 -9.47 1.71
CA SER A 385 -10.13 -8.22 2.16
C SER A 385 -10.21 -7.09 1.15
N ASP A 386 -10.85 -7.32 -0.01
CA ASP A 386 -10.97 -6.28 -1.04
C ASP A 386 -11.90 -5.17 -0.52
N PRO A 387 -11.60 -3.89 -0.81
CA PRO A 387 -12.47 -2.79 -0.47
C PRO A 387 -13.88 -3.08 -1.00
N VAL A 388 -14.83 -3.32 -0.09
CA VAL A 388 -16.20 -3.81 -0.41
C VAL A 388 -16.98 -2.85 -1.32
N LEU A 389 -16.54 -1.58 -1.38
CA LEU A 389 -17.14 -0.50 -2.14
C LEU A 389 -16.05 0.23 -2.92
N ALA A 390 -16.33 0.57 -4.18
CA ALA A 390 -15.46 1.43 -4.98
C ALA A 390 -15.33 2.82 -4.32
N PRO A 391 -14.24 3.59 -4.58
CA PRO A 391 -14.02 4.89 -3.96
C PRO A 391 -15.23 5.84 -4.06
N GLU A 392 -15.87 5.90 -5.23
CA GLU A 392 -17.04 6.72 -5.49
C GLU A 392 -18.30 6.26 -4.71
N GLU A 393 -18.43 4.95 -4.46
CA GLU A 393 -19.52 4.40 -3.66
C GLU A 393 -19.33 4.69 -2.17
N ARG A 394 -18.08 4.64 -1.69
CA ARG A 394 -17.74 5.02 -0.31
C ARG A 394 -18.03 6.49 -0.07
N LEU A 395 -17.55 7.36 -0.94
CA LEU A 395 -17.81 8.79 -0.85
C LEU A 395 -19.32 9.05 -0.89
N TYR A 396 -20.06 8.42 -1.82
CA TYR A 396 -21.52 8.54 -1.87
C TYR A 396 -22.20 8.11 -0.56
N GLN A 397 -21.80 7.00 0.05
CA GLN A 397 -22.37 6.55 1.33
C GLN A 397 -22.10 7.53 2.47
N ARG A 398 -20.89 8.12 2.54
CA ARG A 398 -20.57 9.12 3.57
C ARG A 398 -21.37 10.41 3.36
N LEU A 399 -21.51 10.86 2.12
CA LEU A 399 -22.35 12.00 1.75
C LEU A 399 -23.83 11.75 2.08
N LEU A 400 -24.32 10.52 1.85
CA LEU A 400 -25.70 10.12 2.17
C LEU A 400 -25.95 10.05 3.68
N ALA A 401 -24.97 9.60 4.44
CA ALA A 401 -25.00 9.57 5.90
C ALA A 401 -24.81 10.96 6.52
N GLY A 402 -24.38 11.96 5.76
CA GLY A 402 -24.01 13.29 6.25
C GLY A 402 -22.76 13.28 7.14
N ASN A 403 -21.89 12.26 7.01
CA ASN A 403 -20.64 12.21 7.76
C ASN A 403 -19.56 12.99 7.01
N LEU A 404 -19.45 14.28 7.30
CA LEU A 404 -18.49 15.17 6.66
C LEU A 404 -17.04 14.77 6.94
N GLU A 405 -16.72 14.41 8.18
CA GLU A 405 -15.34 14.12 8.63
C GLU A 405 -14.73 12.96 7.84
N GLU A 406 -15.44 11.82 7.75
CA GLU A 406 -14.98 10.67 6.94
C GLU A 406 -15.00 10.96 5.43
N ALA A 407 -15.85 11.88 4.95
CA ALA A 407 -15.89 12.24 3.54
C ALA A 407 -14.70 13.14 3.14
N VAL A 408 -14.26 14.00 4.06
CA VAL A 408 -13.06 14.83 3.92
C VAL A 408 -11.81 13.96 3.97
N GLU A 409 -11.71 13.05 4.95
CA GLU A 409 -10.59 12.10 5.05
C GLU A 409 -10.40 11.29 3.75
N ILE A 410 -11.48 10.74 3.17
CA ILE A 410 -11.43 10.04 1.87
C ILE A 410 -10.92 10.95 0.74
N ALA A 411 -11.28 12.23 0.77
CA ALA A 411 -10.88 13.19 -0.26
C ALA A 411 -9.41 13.59 -0.10
N GLU A 412 -8.96 13.90 1.11
CA GLU A 412 -7.58 14.25 1.44
C GLU A 412 -6.62 13.09 1.13
N ASP A 413 -6.93 11.87 1.59
CA ASP A 413 -6.12 10.67 1.31
C ASP A 413 -5.94 10.47 -0.20
N TYR A 414 -7.01 10.64 -0.98
CA TYR A 414 -6.95 10.48 -2.44
C TYR A 414 -6.15 11.61 -3.09
N VAL A 415 -6.33 12.86 -2.66
CA VAL A 415 -5.57 14.03 -3.15
C VAL A 415 -4.10 13.99 -2.70
N ASP A 416 -3.78 13.22 -1.67
CA ASP A 416 -2.40 13.00 -1.27
C ASP A 416 -1.63 12.06 -2.18
N GLU A 417 -2.29 10.99 -2.65
CA GLU A 417 -1.73 10.05 -3.62
C GLU A 417 -1.80 10.58 -5.07
N CYS A 418 -2.84 11.35 -5.39
CA CYS A 418 -3.19 11.81 -6.73
C CYS A 418 -3.31 13.35 -6.79
N SER A 419 -4.07 13.90 -7.75
CA SER A 419 -4.41 15.33 -7.79
C SER A 419 -5.89 15.58 -7.48
N SER A 420 -6.25 16.79 -7.05
CA SER A 420 -7.64 17.26 -6.86
C SER A 420 -8.51 17.02 -8.11
N ARG A 421 -7.95 17.24 -9.31
CA ARG A 421 -8.62 16.97 -10.58
C ARG A 421 -8.92 15.49 -10.79
N GLU A 422 -7.96 14.61 -10.50
CA GLU A 422 -8.16 13.16 -10.57
C GLU A 422 -9.20 12.69 -9.54
N PHE A 423 -9.19 13.24 -8.32
CA PHE A 423 -10.21 12.98 -7.32
C PHE A 423 -11.62 13.35 -7.81
N TYR A 424 -11.79 14.52 -8.42
CA TYR A 424 -13.09 14.94 -8.92
C TYR A 424 -13.60 14.07 -10.06
N ASP A 425 -12.76 13.75 -11.05
CA ASP A 425 -13.17 12.96 -12.22
C ASP A 425 -13.40 11.48 -11.89
N ASN A 426 -12.59 10.89 -11.00
CA ASN A 426 -12.65 9.46 -10.70
C ASN A 426 -13.54 9.12 -9.50
N VAL A 427 -13.75 10.05 -8.56
CA VAL A 427 -14.45 9.77 -7.28
C VAL A 427 -15.64 10.70 -7.04
N ALA A 428 -15.43 12.01 -6.98
CA ALA A 428 -16.46 12.94 -6.52
C ALA A 428 -17.62 13.12 -7.50
N ILE A 429 -17.35 13.35 -8.77
CA ILE A 429 -18.38 13.47 -9.81
C ILE A 429 -19.10 12.12 -10.00
N PRO A 430 -18.42 10.96 -10.07
CA PRO A 430 -19.08 9.65 -10.04
C PRO A 430 -19.96 9.42 -8.82
N ALA A 431 -19.56 9.85 -7.61
CA ALA A 431 -20.40 9.77 -6.41
C ALA A 431 -21.68 10.61 -6.53
N LEU A 432 -21.60 11.84 -7.07
CA LEU A 432 -22.77 12.66 -7.37
C LEU A 432 -23.64 12.03 -8.48
N ARG A 433 -23.04 11.31 -9.43
CA ARG A 433 -23.76 10.55 -10.47
C ARG A 433 -24.57 9.40 -9.86
N LEU A 434 -24.02 8.69 -8.88
CA LEU A 434 -24.76 7.68 -8.10
C LEU A 434 -25.96 8.32 -7.41
N ALA A 435 -25.78 9.46 -6.74
CA ALA A 435 -26.86 10.20 -6.08
C ALA A 435 -27.99 10.62 -7.04
N GLU A 436 -27.65 11.14 -8.23
CA GLU A 436 -28.65 11.55 -9.22
C GLU A 436 -29.35 10.36 -9.89
N ASN A 437 -28.68 9.21 -10.05
CA ASN A 437 -29.27 8.00 -10.60
C ASN A 437 -30.18 7.29 -9.58
N ASP A 438 -29.82 7.28 -8.29
CA ASP A 438 -30.63 6.70 -7.23
C ASP A 438 -31.96 7.47 -7.06
N ARG A 439 -31.93 8.80 -7.24
CA ARG A 439 -33.12 9.65 -7.34
C ARG A 439 -34.11 9.21 -8.43
N GLN A 440 -33.63 8.67 -9.55
CA GLN A 440 -34.54 8.23 -10.62
C GLN A 440 -35.28 6.94 -10.25
N ARG A 441 -34.70 6.14 -9.35
CA ARG A 441 -35.24 4.85 -8.91
C ARG A 441 -36.13 4.98 -7.67
N SER A 442 -35.81 5.92 -6.77
CA SER A 442 -36.51 6.13 -5.50
C SER A 442 -37.40 7.38 -5.51
N THR A 443 -38.65 7.25 -5.06
CA THR A 443 -39.65 8.32 -5.03
C THR A 443 -39.57 9.25 -3.81
N THR A 444 -38.48 9.26 -3.03
CA THR A 444 -38.44 9.84 -1.67
C THR A 444 -37.41 10.96 -1.44
N ASP A 445 -37.90 12.02 -0.76
CA ASP A 445 -37.31 13.19 -0.08
C ASP A 445 -36.30 14.14 -0.77
N THR A 446 -36.74 15.38 -1.02
CA THR A 446 -35.89 16.53 -1.43
C THR A 446 -34.80 16.85 -0.41
N ASN A 447 -35.02 16.49 0.87
CA ASN A 447 -34.10 16.76 1.96
C ASN A 447 -32.75 16.03 1.82
N TYR A 448 -32.74 14.78 1.33
CA TYR A 448 -31.51 14.00 1.13
C TYR A 448 -30.59 14.62 0.07
N ARG A 449 -31.18 15.18 -0.99
CA ARG A 449 -30.40 15.79 -2.09
C ARG A 449 -29.63 17.00 -1.62
N ARG A 450 -30.28 17.80 -0.76
CA ARG A 450 -29.66 18.99 -0.18
C ARG A 450 -28.56 18.59 0.79
N LEU A 451 -28.78 17.56 1.62
CA LEU A 451 -27.75 17.02 2.51
C LEU A 451 -26.50 16.56 1.73
N VAL A 452 -26.69 15.73 0.70
CA VAL A 452 -25.58 15.23 -0.13
C VAL A 452 -24.84 16.38 -0.82
N ALA A 453 -25.58 17.34 -1.40
CA ALA A 453 -24.98 18.50 -2.06
C ALA A 453 -24.23 19.41 -1.09
N ASP A 454 -24.84 19.78 0.05
CA ASP A 454 -24.23 20.66 1.05
C ASP A 454 -22.98 20.02 1.65
N THR A 455 -23.02 18.71 1.93
CA THR A 455 -21.85 17.95 2.42
C THR A 455 -20.76 17.89 1.35
N ALA A 456 -21.10 17.62 0.09
CA ALA A 456 -20.12 17.60 -1.01
C ALA A 456 -19.48 18.98 -1.23
N ILE A 457 -20.23 20.07 -1.09
CA ILE A 457 -19.68 21.43 -1.17
C ILE A 457 -18.71 21.70 -0.01
N CYS A 458 -19.00 21.21 1.20
CA CYS A 458 -18.06 21.32 2.32
C CYS A 458 -16.77 20.54 2.01
N VAL A 459 -16.88 19.30 1.50
CA VAL A 459 -15.70 18.52 1.07
C VAL A 459 -14.86 19.27 0.03
N VAL A 460 -15.49 19.94 -0.95
CA VAL A 460 -14.74 20.75 -1.94
C VAL A 460 -13.93 21.88 -1.29
N ARG A 461 -14.48 22.52 -0.25
CA ARG A 461 -13.78 23.60 0.48
C ARG A 461 -12.61 23.07 1.29
N GLU A 462 -12.79 21.96 1.99
CA GLU A 462 -11.70 21.33 2.74
C GLU A 462 -10.59 20.85 1.79
N VAL A 463 -10.95 20.29 0.62
CA VAL A 463 -9.97 19.94 -0.43
C VAL A 463 -9.24 21.20 -0.94
N GLU A 464 -9.92 22.33 -1.13
CA GLU A 464 -9.27 23.59 -1.52
C GLU A 464 -8.25 24.06 -0.48
N ASP A 465 -8.61 24.01 0.80
CA ASP A 465 -7.74 24.39 1.91
C ASP A 465 -6.55 23.43 2.05
N HIS A 466 -6.77 22.11 1.93
CA HIS A 466 -5.71 21.08 1.93
C HIS A 466 -4.72 21.26 0.79
N VAL A 467 -5.20 21.48 -0.44
CA VAL A 467 -4.34 21.77 -1.60
C VAL A 467 -3.52 23.04 -1.38
N ARG A 468 -4.11 24.09 -0.79
CA ARG A 468 -3.41 25.34 -0.48
C ARG A 468 -2.35 25.16 0.61
N GLU A 469 -2.63 24.35 1.63
CA GLU A 469 -1.69 24.01 2.68
C GLU A 469 -0.52 23.19 2.13
N LYS A 470 -0.79 22.18 1.31
CA LYS A 470 0.23 21.36 0.63
C LYS A 470 1.18 22.19 -0.23
N VAL A 471 0.64 23.12 -1.04
CA VAL A 471 1.44 24.06 -1.83
C VAL A 471 2.28 25.00 -0.94
N SER A 472 1.79 25.34 0.26
CA SER A 472 2.51 26.20 1.21
C SER A 472 3.59 25.43 1.97
N ALA A 473 3.35 24.16 2.29
CA ALA A 473 4.30 23.26 2.94
C ALA A 473 5.46 22.91 2.00
N ASP A 474 5.19 22.64 0.72
CA ASP A 474 6.23 22.46 -0.31
C ASP A 474 7.11 23.72 -0.43
N LYS A 475 6.51 24.92 -0.31
CA LYS A 475 7.26 26.18 -0.27
C LYS A 475 8.06 26.41 1.02
N ALA A 476 7.66 25.80 2.14
CA ALA A 476 8.34 25.92 3.43
C ALA A 476 9.48 24.90 3.61
N GLY A 477 9.45 23.79 2.87
CA GLY A 477 10.55 22.81 2.79
C GLY A 477 11.81 23.37 2.12
N ASP A 478 11.64 24.34 1.22
CA ASP A 478 12.73 25.07 0.54
C ASP A 478 13.20 26.30 1.34
N GLY A 479 13.65 26.11 2.59
CA GLY A 479 14.58 27.01 3.31
C GLY A 479 14.29 28.53 3.42
N ALA A 480 13.14 29.03 2.98
CA ALA A 480 12.80 30.45 3.00
C ALA A 480 11.89 30.75 4.21
N GLY A 481 12.42 31.55 5.14
CA GLY A 481 11.71 31.95 6.36
C GLY A 481 10.38 32.69 6.12
N PRO A 482 9.55 32.84 7.16
CA PRO A 482 8.17 33.26 7.01
C PRO A 482 8.08 34.77 6.71
N ALA A 483 8.06 35.12 5.43
CA ALA A 483 7.61 36.44 5.00
C ALA A 483 6.07 36.44 4.98
N GLY A 484 5.47 37.28 5.82
CA GLY A 484 4.06 37.26 6.18
C GLY A 484 3.10 37.21 4.98
N SER A 485 2.31 36.13 4.92
CA SER A 485 1.15 35.99 4.06
C SER A 485 -0.03 36.79 4.61
N THR A 486 0.06 38.11 4.53
CA THR A 486 -1.13 38.98 4.52
C THR A 486 -0.97 40.01 3.42
N SER A 487 -1.16 39.57 2.18
CA SER A 487 -1.55 40.48 1.10
C SER A 487 -2.71 39.87 0.37
N ALA A 488 -3.86 40.51 0.55
CA ALA A 488 -5.12 40.22 -0.09
C ALA A 488 -4.93 39.82 -1.56
N ALA A 489 -5.51 38.70 -1.95
CA ALA A 489 -5.86 38.43 -3.33
C ALA A 489 -6.66 39.65 -3.80
N ALA A 490 -6.02 40.55 -4.54
CA ALA A 490 -6.71 41.62 -5.23
C ALA A 490 -7.77 40.95 -6.10
N GLU A 491 -9.04 41.17 -5.77
CA GLU A 491 -10.21 40.61 -6.45
C GLU A 491 -10.08 40.84 -7.96
N ARG A 492 -9.54 39.84 -8.68
CA ARG A 492 -9.63 39.82 -10.13
C ARG A 492 -11.10 39.59 -10.46
N PRO A 493 -11.72 40.41 -11.34
CA PRO A 493 -13.09 40.19 -11.74
C PRO A 493 -13.19 38.77 -12.35
N PRO A 494 -14.25 38.00 -12.03
CA PRO A 494 -14.34 36.62 -12.46
C PRO A 494 -14.43 36.56 -13.99
N THR A 495 -13.45 35.91 -14.62
CA THR A 495 -13.40 35.70 -16.06
C THR A 495 -14.28 34.51 -16.47
N VAL A 496 -14.57 33.60 -15.53
CA VAL A 496 -15.41 32.42 -15.75
C VAL A 496 -16.58 32.38 -14.77
N LEU A 497 -17.78 32.15 -15.31
CA LEU A 497 -19.00 32.00 -14.52
C LEU A 497 -19.48 30.53 -14.55
N CYS A 498 -19.36 29.83 -13.43
CA CYS A 498 -19.83 28.46 -13.26
C CYS A 498 -21.28 28.48 -12.77
N VAL A 499 -22.21 27.93 -13.54
CA VAL A 499 -23.65 28.05 -13.27
C VAL A 499 -24.26 26.67 -13.12
N ALA A 500 -24.84 26.42 -11.95
CA ALA A 500 -25.55 25.18 -11.66
C ALA A 500 -26.83 25.09 -12.51
N GLY A 501 -27.02 23.96 -13.18
CA GLY A 501 -28.06 23.81 -14.19
C GLY A 501 -29.48 23.73 -13.65
N ARG A 502 -29.73 22.92 -12.62
CA ARG A 502 -31.10 22.69 -12.13
C ARG A 502 -31.19 22.34 -10.64
N THR A 503 -30.19 21.69 -10.09
CA THR A 503 -30.27 20.99 -8.80
C THR A 503 -29.10 21.36 -7.91
N GLU A 504 -29.24 21.17 -6.59
CA GLU A 504 -28.12 21.42 -5.65
C GLU A 504 -26.93 20.47 -5.93
N LEU A 505 -27.17 19.28 -6.48
CA LEU A 505 -26.08 18.40 -6.94
C LEU A 505 -25.32 19.01 -8.12
N ASP A 506 -26.02 19.69 -9.05
CA ASP A 506 -25.37 20.44 -10.15
C ASP A 506 -24.52 21.60 -9.61
N ARG A 507 -24.91 22.16 -8.46
CA ARG A 507 -24.13 23.17 -7.75
C ARG A 507 -22.86 22.58 -7.17
N ALA A 508 -22.94 21.45 -6.45
CA ALA A 508 -21.75 20.78 -5.94
C ALA A 508 -20.73 20.49 -7.06
N ALA A 509 -21.18 19.99 -8.21
CA ALA A 509 -20.31 19.79 -9.38
C ALA A 509 -19.80 21.10 -10.02
N ALA A 510 -20.57 22.21 -9.93
CA ALA A 510 -20.10 23.52 -10.37
C ALA A 510 -19.04 24.12 -9.44
N GLU A 511 -19.13 23.86 -8.13
CA GLU A 511 -18.13 24.26 -7.12
C GLU A 511 -16.83 23.47 -7.34
N MET A 512 -16.90 22.15 -7.62
CA MET A 512 -15.73 21.35 -8.03
C MET A 512 -15.05 21.93 -9.29
N ALA A 513 -15.85 22.35 -10.29
CA ALA A 513 -15.32 22.93 -11.50
C ALA A 513 -14.70 24.32 -11.30
N ALA A 514 -15.27 25.12 -10.38
CA ALA A 514 -14.72 26.42 -10.00
C ALA A 514 -13.38 26.27 -9.28
N GLN A 515 -13.31 25.41 -8.27
CA GLN A 515 -12.09 25.14 -7.52
C GLN A 515 -10.94 24.67 -8.45
N ALA A 516 -11.22 23.74 -9.38
CA ALA A 516 -10.22 23.25 -10.33
C ALA A 516 -9.74 24.31 -11.35
N LEU A 517 -10.56 25.32 -11.63
CA LEU A 517 -10.19 26.48 -12.47
C LEU A 517 -9.43 27.53 -11.67
N ASP A 518 -9.81 27.77 -10.41
CA ASP A 518 -9.12 28.69 -9.50
C ASP A 518 -7.70 28.21 -9.18
N GLU A 519 -7.47 26.89 -9.10
CA GLU A 519 -6.13 26.29 -9.02
C GLU A 519 -5.21 26.69 -10.20
N ARG A 520 -5.77 26.96 -11.39
CA ARG A 520 -5.03 27.46 -12.56
C ARG A 520 -4.89 28.99 -12.58
N GLY A 521 -5.35 29.67 -11.53
CA GLY A 521 -5.33 31.13 -11.42
C GLY A 521 -6.40 31.86 -12.23
N ILE A 522 -7.43 31.14 -12.68
CA ILE A 522 -8.56 31.68 -13.44
C ILE A 522 -9.65 32.08 -12.46
N GLY A 523 -9.92 33.39 -12.30
CA GLY A 523 -10.94 33.84 -11.35
C GLY A 523 -12.34 33.35 -11.71
N THR A 524 -12.93 32.53 -10.83
CA THR A 524 -14.27 31.98 -11.06
C THR A 524 -15.34 32.56 -10.13
N ARG A 525 -16.61 32.41 -10.52
CA ARG A 525 -17.75 32.65 -9.65
C ARG A 525 -18.82 31.59 -9.88
N VAL A 526 -19.27 30.94 -8.81
CA VAL A 526 -20.33 29.93 -8.86
C VAL A 526 -21.70 30.56 -8.62
N LEU A 527 -22.68 30.20 -9.45
CA LEU A 527 -24.08 30.62 -9.30
C LEU A 527 -25.00 29.42 -9.04
N PRO A 528 -25.95 29.55 -8.09
CA PRO A 528 -26.90 28.49 -7.75
C PRO A 528 -27.95 28.27 -8.86
N PRO A 529 -28.70 27.15 -8.81
CA PRO A 529 -29.67 26.79 -9.87
C PRO A 529 -30.75 27.84 -10.14
N ILE A 530 -31.08 28.67 -9.15
CA ILE A 530 -32.06 29.76 -9.29
C ILE A 530 -31.61 30.83 -10.29
N ALA A 531 -30.30 30.98 -10.55
CA ALA A 531 -29.73 31.97 -11.46
C ALA A 531 -30.11 31.74 -12.93
N VAL A 532 -30.43 30.50 -13.31
CA VAL A 532 -30.88 30.15 -14.67
C VAL A 532 -32.40 30.09 -14.83
N SER A 533 -33.14 30.50 -13.80
CA SER A 533 -34.60 30.65 -13.88
C SER A 533 -35.02 31.75 -14.87
N GLN A 534 -36.25 31.67 -15.40
CA GLN A 534 -36.71 32.55 -16.48
C GLN A 534 -36.64 34.06 -16.16
N GLY A 535 -36.69 34.43 -14.87
CA GLY A 535 -36.54 35.80 -14.38
C GLY A 535 -35.10 36.20 -14.08
N ALA A 536 -34.34 35.36 -13.37
CA ALA A 536 -32.98 35.68 -12.92
C ALA A 536 -31.95 35.71 -14.07
N LEU A 537 -32.13 34.89 -15.11
CA LEU A 537 -31.21 34.83 -16.25
C LEU A 537 -31.12 36.19 -16.98
N GLY A 538 -32.18 36.99 -16.93
CA GLY A 538 -32.21 38.34 -17.49
C GLY A 538 -31.38 39.36 -16.71
N GLN A 539 -31.09 39.08 -15.43
CA GLN A 539 -30.42 39.99 -14.49
C GLN A 539 -28.97 39.61 -14.19
N LEU A 540 -28.49 38.47 -14.74
CA LEU A 540 -27.09 38.06 -14.60
C LEU A 540 -26.14 39.18 -15.01
N ASP A 541 -25.08 39.42 -14.25
CA ASP A 541 -24.00 40.30 -14.69
C ASP A 541 -23.00 39.49 -15.53
N LEU A 542 -22.78 39.95 -16.77
CA LEU A 542 -21.89 39.31 -17.74
C LEU A 542 -20.75 40.26 -18.17
N GLN A 543 -20.59 41.40 -17.50
CA GLN A 543 -19.48 42.31 -17.79
C GLN A 543 -18.16 41.67 -17.35
N GLY A 544 -17.18 41.61 -18.25
CA GLY A 544 -15.85 41.03 -17.98
C GLY A 544 -15.80 39.50 -17.96
N VAL A 545 -16.91 38.81 -18.19
CA VAL A 545 -16.97 37.35 -18.27
C VAL A 545 -16.60 36.90 -19.69
N GLU A 546 -15.64 36.00 -19.82
CA GLU A 546 -15.20 35.44 -21.11
C GLU A 546 -15.85 34.08 -21.38
N VAL A 547 -16.08 33.29 -20.33
CA VAL A 547 -16.64 31.94 -20.41
C VAL A 547 -17.77 31.73 -19.40
N VAL A 548 -18.86 31.10 -19.82
CA VAL A 548 -19.93 30.60 -18.93
C VAL A 548 -19.97 29.08 -19.02
N CYS A 549 -19.78 28.42 -17.88
CA CYS A 549 -19.80 26.96 -17.74
C CYS A 549 -21.13 26.52 -17.10
N LEU A 550 -21.98 25.82 -17.85
CA LEU A 550 -23.23 25.25 -17.35
C LEU A 550 -23.02 23.81 -16.86
N SER A 551 -23.25 23.56 -15.57
CA SER A 551 -23.06 22.24 -14.94
C SER A 551 -24.36 21.43 -14.90
N TYR A 552 -24.36 20.20 -15.42
CA TYR A 552 -25.51 19.28 -15.40
C TYR A 552 -25.13 17.83 -15.07
N LEU A 553 -25.70 17.27 -14.01
CA LEU A 553 -25.72 15.84 -13.68
C LEU A 553 -26.92 15.09 -14.24
N HIS A 554 -27.92 15.80 -14.75
CA HIS A 554 -29.10 15.16 -15.34
C HIS A 554 -28.69 14.37 -16.61
N PRO A 555 -29.14 13.11 -16.81
CA PRO A 555 -28.74 12.30 -17.98
C PRO A 555 -29.31 12.80 -19.32
N GLN A 556 -30.23 13.77 -19.28
CA GLN A 556 -30.73 14.47 -20.47
C GLN A 556 -30.51 16.00 -20.31
N PRO A 557 -29.27 16.49 -20.38
CA PRO A 557 -28.96 17.91 -20.19
C PRO A 557 -29.49 18.78 -21.34
N GLN A 558 -29.62 18.21 -22.54
CA GLN A 558 -30.01 18.90 -23.77
C GLN A 558 -31.40 19.57 -23.72
N VAL A 559 -32.30 19.04 -22.89
CA VAL A 559 -33.66 19.60 -22.72
C VAL A 559 -33.60 20.97 -22.05
N TYR A 560 -32.67 21.17 -21.12
CA TYR A 560 -32.60 22.37 -20.29
C TYR A 560 -31.53 23.35 -20.79
N ALA A 561 -30.34 22.84 -21.11
CA ALA A 561 -29.21 23.65 -21.55
C ALA A 561 -29.52 24.45 -22.82
N ARG A 562 -30.27 23.87 -23.77
CA ARG A 562 -30.58 24.51 -25.06
C ARG A 562 -31.30 25.87 -24.91
N TYR A 563 -32.23 25.97 -23.96
CA TYR A 563 -32.96 27.21 -23.72
C TYR A 563 -32.02 28.30 -23.16
N ILE A 564 -31.20 27.93 -22.18
CA ILE A 564 -30.27 28.82 -21.50
C ILE A 564 -29.18 29.30 -22.48
N CYS A 565 -28.52 28.38 -23.20
CA CYS A 565 -27.49 28.73 -24.19
C CYS A 565 -28.02 29.70 -25.26
N ARG A 566 -29.23 29.45 -25.79
CA ARG A 566 -29.83 30.35 -26.79
C ARG A 566 -30.12 31.74 -26.23
N ARG A 567 -30.55 31.85 -24.97
CA ARG A 567 -30.88 33.14 -24.35
C ARG A 567 -29.62 33.91 -23.95
N LEU A 568 -28.59 33.23 -23.43
CA LEU A 568 -27.29 33.82 -23.15
C LEU A 568 -26.61 34.31 -24.44
N ARG A 569 -26.60 33.49 -25.51
CA ARG A 569 -26.01 33.87 -26.80
C ARG A 569 -26.69 35.09 -27.45
N ARG A 570 -27.99 35.29 -27.22
CA ARG A 570 -28.71 36.51 -27.65
C ARG A 570 -28.30 37.75 -26.86
N ARG A 571 -27.91 37.60 -25.59
CA ARG A 571 -27.59 38.71 -24.67
C ARG A 571 -26.10 39.08 -24.70
N ALA A 572 -25.23 38.08 -24.84
CA ALA A 572 -23.78 38.23 -24.83
C ALA A 572 -23.17 37.30 -25.91
N PRO A 573 -23.10 37.76 -27.18
CA PRO A 573 -22.58 36.94 -28.29
C PRO A 573 -21.08 36.64 -28.21
N HIS A 574 -20.34 37.43 -27.41
CA HIS A 574 -18.89 37.34 -27.25
C HIS A 574 -18.45 36.28 -26.22
N VAL A 575 -19.36 35.84 -25.35
CA VAL A 575 -19.08 34.87 -24.29
C VAL A 575 -19.08 33.45 -24.85
N LYS A 576 -18.05 32.67 -24.50
CA LYS A 576 -18.00 31.23 -24.83
C LYS A 576 -18.89 30.45 -23.88
N LEU A 577 -19.72 29.57 -24.44
CA LEU A 577 -20.67 28.75 -23.68
C LEU A 577 -20.18 27.30 -23.61
N VAL A 578 -19.83 26.86 -22.41
CA VAL A 578 -19.45 25.48 -22.11
C VAL A 578 -20.60 24.78 -21.41
N VAL A 579 -20.87 23.53 -21.75
CA VAL A 579 -21.83 22.68 -21.02
C VAL A 579 -21.14 21.43 -20.52
N CYS A 580 -21.06 21.27 -19.20
CA CYS A 580 -20.51 20.10 -18.56
C CYS A 580 -21.64 19.13 -18.24
N CYS A 581 -21.55 17.94 -18.81
CA CYS A 581 -22.55 16.87 -18.78
C CYS A 581 -21.97 15.68 -18.00
N TRP A 582 -22.01 15.75 -16.68
CA TRP A 582 -21.30 14.85 -15.76
C TRP A 582 -21.85 13.42 -15.72
N ASN A 583 -23.07 13.20 -16.24
CA ASN A 583 -23.69 11.87 -16.31
C ASN A 583 -23.55 11.21 -17.70
N LEU A 584 -22.63 11.72 -18.53
CA LEU A 584 -22.22 11.07 -19.77
C LEU A 584 -20.96 10.25 -19.54
N ALA A 585 -20.83 9.14 -20.28
CA ALA A 585 -19.57 8.40 -20.30
C ALA A 585 -18.52 9.18 -21.14
N PRO A 586 -17.31 9.42 -20.60
CA PRO A 586 -16.29 10.28 -21.23
C PRO A 586 -15.82 9.79 -22.62
N ALA A 587 -16.00 8.52 -22.96
CA ALA A 587 -15.55 7.92 -24.22
C ALA A 587 -16.62 7.84 -25.33
N SER A 588 -17.78 8.50 -25.17
CA SER A 588 -18.85 8.42 -26.17
C SER A 588 -18.73 9.55 -27.20
N GLY A 589 -18.70 9.22 -28.50
CA GLY A 589 -18.78 10.20 -29.61
C GLY A 589 -20.10 11.01 -29.67
N GLN A 590 -20.87 11.03 -28.57
CA GLN A 590 -22.13 11.74 -28.38
C GLN A 590 -21.95 13.23 -28.06
N THR A 591 -20.75 13.67 -27.65
CA THR A 591 -20.46 15.06 -27.27
C THR A 591 -20.65 16.05 -28.42
N GLU A 592 -20.26 15.69 -29.65
CA GLU A 592 -20.43 16.55 -30.84
C GLU A 592 -21.90 16.70 -31.26
N ASP A 593 -22.70 15.64 -31.15
CA ASP A 593 -24.14 15.71 -31.44
C ASP A 593 -24.88 16.55 -30.39
N LEU A 594 -24.52 16.38 -29.11
CA LEU A 594 -25.09 17.17 -28.01
C LEU A 594 -24.71 18.64 -28.09
N LYS A 595 -23.47 18.96 -28.48
CA LYS A 595 -23.00 20.33 -28.74
C LYS A 595 -23.93 21.06 -29.72
N LYS A 596 -24.26 20.41 -30.85
CA LYS A 596 -25.20 20.95 -31.85
C LYS A 596 -26.61 21.11 -31.31
N GLN A 597 -27.11 20.12 -30.56
CA GLN A 597 -28.46 20.16 -29.99
C GLN A 597 -28.63 21.30 -28.97
N MET A 598 -27.62 21.55 -28.15
CA MET A 598 -27.64 22.56 -27.08
C MET A 598 -27.27 23.97 -27.56
N ALA A 599 -26.69 24.10 -28.77
CA ALA A 599 -26.11 25.34 -29.28
C ALA A 599 -25.00 25.90 -28.37
N ALA A 600 -24.16 25.01 -27.82
CA ALA A 600 -22.98 25.34 -27.01
C ALA A 600 -21.72 25.43 -27.89
N ASP A 601 -20.66 26.07 -27.38
CA ASP A 601 -19.35 26.13 -28.03
C ASP A 601 -18.52 24.87 -27.75
N ALA A 602 -18.65 24.29 -26.55
CA ALA A 602 -18.06 23.01 -26.17
C ALA A 602 -18.95 22.23 -25.18
N VAL A 603 -18.78 20.90 -25.16
CA VAL A 603 -19.47 19.99 -24.24
C VAL A 603 -18.46 19.01 -23.68
N PHE A 604 -18.42 18.87 -22.35
CA PHE A 604 -17.48 18.01 -21.64
C PHE A 604 -18.19 17.01 -20.74
N ALA A 605 -17.56 15.86 -20.53
CA ALA A 605 -17.99 14.84 -19.57
C ALA A 605 -16.92 14.57 -18.48
N SER A 606 -15.74 15.18 -18.61
CA SER A 606 -14.64 15.17 -17.65
C SER A 606 -14.26 16.60 -17.32
N LEU A 607 -13.90 16.82 -16.07
CA LEU A 607 -13.49 18.09 -15.53
C LEU A 607 -12.12 18.49 -16.07
N GLU A 608 -11.19 17.54 -16.19
CA GLU A 608 -9.87 17.78 -16.79
C GLU A 608 -10.00 18.41 -18.18
N ALA A 609 -10.78 17.78 -19.07
CA ALA A 609 -11.00 18.28 -20.42
C ALA A 609 -11.68 19.66 -20.46
N CYS A 610 -12.57 19.95 -19.50
CA CYS A 610 -13.20 21.25 -19.36
C CYS A 610 -12.18 22.32 -18.95
N VAL A 611 -11.39 22.06 -17.91
CA VAL A 611 -10.38 22.98 -17.38
C VAL A 611 -9.35 23.32 -18.45
N ASP A 612 -8.84 22.33 -19.17
CA ASP A 612 -7.83 22.56 -20.21
C ASP A 612 -8.36 23.41 -21.36
N GLN A 613 -9.61 23.20 -21.80
CA GLN A 613 -10.20 24.01 -22.86
C GLN A 613 -10.47 25.45 -22.40
N VAL A 614 -10.98 25.63 -21.18
CA VAL A 614 -11.25 26.96 -20.62
C VAL A 614 -9.96 27.71 -20.41
N ASN A 615 -8.92 27.05 -19.92
CA ASN A 615 -7.58 27.62 -19.81
C ASN A 615 -7.06 28.03 -21.19
N ALA A 616 -7.22 27.21 -22.23
CA ALA A 616 -6.82 27.57 -23.60
C ALA A 616 -7.57 28.80 -24.16
N TRP A 617 -8.80 29.06 -23.74
CA TRP A 617 -9.57 30.25 -24.17
C TRP A 617 -9.28 31.50 -23.36
N THR A 618 -8.92 31.33 -22.09
CA THR A 618 -8.65 32.43 -21.14
C THR A 618 -7.15 32.76 -21.04
N ALA A 619 -6.29 31.87 -21.56
CA ALA A 619 -4.87 32.11 -21.74
C ALA A 619 -4.70 33.32 -22.67
N ARG A 620 -4.28 34.45 -22.10
CA ARG A 620 -3.79 35.58 -22.88
C ARG A 620 -2.56 35.11 -23.66
N PRO A 621 -2.39 35.51 -24.93
CA PRO A 621 -1.13 35.28 -25.62
C PRO A 621 -0.01 35.82 -24.74
N ALA A 622 1.00 34.98 -24.49
CA ALA A 622 2.20 35.38 -23.77
C ALA A 622 2.70 36.72 -24.35
N GLN A 623 3.05 37.65 -23.47
CA GLN A 623 3.64 38.92 -23.88
C GLN A 623 4.83 38.65 -24.84
N PRO A 624 4.98 39.41 -25.94
CA PRO A 624 6.22 39.39 -26.71
C PRO A 624 7.37 39.67 -25.73
N GLY A 625 8.34 38.75 -25.64
CA GLY A 625 9.49 38.87 -24.72
C GLY A 625 9.65 37.77 -23.68
N GLY A 626 8.73 36.80 -23.58
CA GLY A 626 8.97 35.60 -22.76
C GLY A 626 9.91 34.61 -23.45
N ALA A 627 10.95 34.13 -22.75
CA ALA A 627 11.80 33.05 -23.24
C ALA A 627 10.95 31.82 -23.64
N PRO A 628 11.30 31.12 -24.73
CA PRO A 628 10.55 29.93 -25.15
C PRO A 628 10.55 28.89 -24.02
N PRO A 629 9.40 28.23 -23.75
CA PRO A 629 9.30 27.27 -22.66
C PRO A 629 10.25 26.09 -22.90
N VAL A 630 11.13 25.84 -21.91
CA VAL A 630 11.98 24.65 -21.88
C VAL A 630 11.09 23.45 -21.54
N LEU A 631 11.25 22.33 -22.26
CA LEU A 631 10.48 21.11 -22.00
C LEU A 631 10.80 20.59 -20.58
N PRO A 632 9.80 20.09 -19.81
CA PRO A 632 10.01 19.64 -18.42
C PRO A 632 11.14 18.60 -18.26
N ASP A 633 11.27 17.68 -19.20
CA ASP A 633 12.33 16.66 -19.20
C ASP A 633 13.73 17.27 -19.37
N THR A 634 13.83 18.36 -20.14
CA THR A 634 15.09 19.08 -20.37
C THR A 634 15.46 19.91 -19.14
N GLU A 635 14.48 20.57 -18.52
CA GLU A 635 14.67 21.32 -17.28
C GLU A 635 15.15 20.40 -16.14
N GLN A 636 14.53 19.23 -15.96
CA GLN A 636 14.99 18.26 -14.97
C GLN A 636 16.42 17.78 -15.23
N ALA A 637 16.79 17.52 -16.49
CA ALA A 637 18.15 17.12 -16.86
C ALA A 637 19.18 18.24 -16.61
N GLN A 638 18.82 19.50 -16.85
CA GLN A 638 19.67 20.67 -16.60
C GLN A 638 19.88 20.90 -15.10
N ILE A 639 18.83 20.78 -14.29
CA ILE A 639 18.90 20.91 -12.82
C ILE A 639 19.70 19.76 -12.20
N ALA A 640 19.49 18.52 -12.67
CA ALA A 640 20.27 17.37 -12.23
C ALA A 640 21.77 17.54 -12.53
N ALA A 641 22.11 17.98 -13.74
CA ALA A 641 23.49 18.26 -14.12
C ALA A 641 24.13 19.37 -13.27
N LEU A 642 23.37 20.40 -12.90
CA LEU A 642 23.82 21.46 -12.00
C LEU A 642 24.09 20.94 -10.58
N HIS A 643 23.25 20.04 -10.09
CA HIS A 643 23.40 19.39 -8.79
C HIS A 643 24.63 18.46 -8.75
N ASP A 644 24.85 17.67 -9.79
CA ASP A 644 26.02 16.78 -9.92
C ASP A 644 27.35 17.56 -9.93
N LEU A 645 27.34 18.79 -10.42
CA LEU A 645 28.50 19.69 -10.38
C LEU A 645 28.68 20.41 -9.04
N GLY A 646 27.77 20.20 -8.07
CA GLY A 646 27.79 20.85 -6.75
C GLY A 646 27.49 22.36 -6.81
N LEU A 647 26.78 22.83 -7.84
CA LEU A 647 26.56 24.25 -8.11
C LEU A 647 25.15 24.75 -7.72
N ALA A 648 24.28 23.89 -7.18
CA ALA A 648 22.87 24.15 -6.88
C ALA A 648 22.59 25.21 -5.77
N SER A 649 23.59 25.98 -5.31
CA SER A 649 23.44 27.08 -4.34
C SER A 649 24.68 28.00 -4.23
N ALA A 650 25.50 28.09 -5.28
CA ALA A 650 26.83 28.68 -5.18
C ALA A 650 26.88 30.19 -5.47
N ARG A 651 26.65 31.04 -4.45
CA ARG A 651 27.14 32.44 -4.47
C ARG A 651 28.64 32.48 -4.16
N ASN A 652 29.44 31.89 -5.06
CA ASN A 652 30.88 31.73 -4.88
C ASN A 652 31.65 32.96 -5.37
N ARG A 653 32.45 33.59 -4.50
CA ARG A 653 33.41 34.68 -4.84
C ARG A 653 34.28 34.38 -6.06
N GLN A 654 34.48 33.11 -6.37
CA GLN A 654 35.25 32.66 -7.52
C GLN A 654 34.62 33.05 -8.86
N PHE A 655 33.28 33.05 -8.97
CA PHE A 655 32.61 33.43 -10.20
C PHE A 655 32.62 34.95 -10.39
N ASP A 656 32.64 35.72 -9.30
CA ASP A 656 32.85 37.17 -9.34
C ASP A 656 34.22 37.54 -9.95
N GLU A 657 35.26 36.76 -9.67
CA GLU A 657 36.60 36.96 -10.27
C GLU A 657 36.59 36.70 -11.78
N VAL A 658 35.88 35.66 -12.22
CA VAL A 658 35.74 35.33 -13.65
C VAL A 658 34.90 36.39 -14.37
N SER A 659 33.78 36.79 -13.79
CA SER A 659 32.98 37.94 -14.23
C SER A 659 33.84 39.20 -14.38
N GLY A 660 34.69 39.50 -13.39
CA GLY A 660 35.61 40.63 -13.46
C GLY A 660 36.66 40.52 -14.57
N GLN A 661 37.14 39.32 -14.89
CA GLN A 661 38.05 39.09 -16.01
C GLN A 661 37.36 39.24 -17.37
N VAL A 662 36.14 38.73 -17.49
CA VAL A 662 35.31 38.84 -18.70
C VAL A 662 34.96 40.30 -18.98
N ALA A 663 34.50 41.05 -17.96
CA ALA A 663 34.23 42.48 -18.08
C ALA A 663 35.44 43.26 -18.61
N LYS A 664 36.65 42.97 -18.10
CA LYS A 664 37.90 43.58 -18.58
C LYS A 664 38.30 43.14 -19.99
N ALA A 665 38.13 41.87 -20.32
CA ALA A 665 38.48 41.33 -21.63
C ALA A 665 37.65 41.95 -22.76
N PHE A 666 36.40 42.29 -22.45
CA PHE A 666 35.50 42.93 -23.39
C PHE A 666 35.42 44.46 -23.21
N ASP A 667 36.10 45.10 -22.26
CA ASP A 667 35.91 46.55 -21.98
C ASP A 667 34.42 46.91 -21.78
N ALA A 668 33.72 46.07 -21.00
CA ALA A 668 32.30 46.22 -20.69
C ALA A 668 32.11 46.51 -19.19
N PRO A 669 31.10 47.29 -18.81
CA PRO A 669 30.88 47.66 -17.40
C PRO A 669 30.40 46.49 -16.54
N ILE A 670 29.74 45.49 -17.13
CA ILE A 670 29.09 44.38 -16.41
C ILE A 670 29.34 43.07 -17.16
N ALA A 671 29.73 42.03 -16.44
CA ALA A 671 29.68 40.65 -16.91
C ALA A 671 29.25 39.72 -15.78
N LEU A 672 28.44 38.70 -16.08
CA LEU A 672 27.79 37.85 -15.09
C LEU A 672 27.88 36.38 -15.51
N VAL A 673 27.96 35.52 -14.51
CA VAL A 673 27.80 34.07 -14.65
C VAL A 673 26.50 33.73 -13.93
N SER A 674 25.53 33.18 -14.66
CA SER A 674 24.23 32.77 -14.13
C SER A 674 24.02 31.28 -14.35
N PHE A 675 23.29 30.63 -13.46
CA PHE A 675 22.98 29.20 -13.55
C PHE A 675 21.49 28.97 -13.76
N VAL A 676 21.14 27.81 -14.33
CA VAL A 676 19.76 27.47 -14.76
C VAL A 676 18.73 27.62 -13.64
N ASP A 677 19.08 27.39 -12.36
CA ASP A 677 18.14 27.62 -11.24
C ASP A 677 17.74 29.10 -11.13
N GLU A 678 18.71 30.01 -11.27
CA GLU A 678 18.50 31.45 -11.13
C GLU A 678 17.79 32.04 -12.35
N VAL A 679 18.01 31.41 -13.50
CA VAL A 679 17.52 31.83 -14.83
C VAL A 679 16.07 31.37 -15.06
N LEU A 680 15.72 30.14 -14.65
CA LEU A 680 14.34 29.61 -14.79
C LEU A 680 13.42 30.07 -13.63
N ARG A 681 13.97 30.49 -12.49
CA ARG A 681 13.18 30.94 -11.31
C ARG A 681 13.61 32.33 -10.80
N PRO A 682 13.29 33.43 -11.51
CA PRO A 682 13.52 34.77 -10.99
C PRO A 682 12.65 35.04 -9.75
N HIS A 683 13.29 35.39 -8.62
CA HIS A 683 12.59 35.79 -7.39
C HIS A 683 11.90 37.17 -7.56
N PRO A 684 10.69 37.38 -7.02
CA PRO A 684 10.02 38.68 -7.04
C PRO A 684 10.75 39.72 -6.18
N ALA A 685 10.83 40.95 -6.69
CA ALA A 685 11.53 42.08 -6.07
C ALA A 685 11.02 42.42 -4.66
N ALA A 686 11.95 42.62 -3.72
CA ALA A 686 11.64 43.20 -2.41
C ALA A 686 11.33 44.70 -2.54
N PRO A 687 10.41 45.26 -1.72
CA PRO A 687 10.06 46.67 -1.80
C PRO A 687 11.21 47.58 -1.34
N ALA A 688 11.55 48.57 -2.16
CA ALA A 688 12.59 49.55 -1.90
C ALA A 688 12.20 50.46 -0.72
N ALA A 689 13.09 50.55 0.27
CA ALA A 689 13.02 51.52 1.35
C ALA A 689 14.22 52.47 1.30
N GLY A 690 13.92 53.78 1.18
CA GLY A 690 14.82 54.88 1.57
C GLY A 690 15.80 55.39 0.51
N GLU A 691 15.69 56.68 0.18
CA GLU A 691 16.64 57.44 -0.62
C GLU A 691 17.97 57.73 0.14
N GLU A 692 19.01 57.92 -0.68
CA GLU A 692 20.33 58.52 -0.45
C GLU A 692 21.54 57.60 -0.20
N ALA A 693 22.56 57.83 -1.06
CA ALA A 693 23.99 57.49 -0.99
C ALA A 693 24.53 56.26 -1.78
N GLN A 694 24.89 56.55 -3.04
CA GLN A 694 26.17 56.26 -3.73
C GLN A 694 26.75 54.83 -3.75
N VAL A 695 26.71 54.25 -4.96
CA VAL A 695 27.76 53.45 -5.65
C VAL A 695 28.48 52.39 -4.79
N ALA A 696 27.92 51.19 -4.69
CA ALA A 696 28.67 49.95 -4.51
C ALA A 696 27.82 48.73 -4.93
N HIS A 697 28.48 47.78 -5.61
CA HIS A 697 27.94 46.57 -6.22
C HIS A 697 26.99 45.75 -5.34
N GLN A 698 25.79 45.45 -5.85
CA GLN A 698 25.04 44.19 -5.64
C GLN A 698 23.59 44.40 -6.12
N ALA A 699 23.27 43.96 -7.34
CA ALA A 699 21.89 43.78 -7.77
C ALA A 699 21.71 42.33 -8.24
N PRO A 700 20.87 41.51 -7.59
CA PRO A 700 20.32 40.32 -8.21
C PRO A 700 19.32 40.75 -9.30
N HIS A 701 18.84 39.80 -10.12
CA HIS A 701 17.78 39.98 -11.14
C HIS A 701 18.23 40.33 -12.58
N ASP A 702 19.10 39.52 -13.19
CA ASP A 702 19.34 39.52 -14.66
C ASP A 702 18.93 38.19 -15.33
N GLY A 703 18.29 37.26 -14.61
CA GLY A 703 17.95 35.91 -15.09
C GLY A 703 16.99 35.83 -16.28
N ALA A 704 16.27 36.91 -16.62
CA ALA A 704 15.33 36.92 -17.75
C ALA A 704 16.03 36.89 -19.12
N LEU A 705 17.17 37.59 -19.28
CA LEU A 705 17.90 37.65 -20.54
C LEU A 705 18.67 36.35 -20.82
N ASP A 706 19.30 35.80 -19.77
CA ASP A 706 20.04 34.55 -19.83
C ASP A 706 19.13 33.34 -20.12
N ALA A 707 17.82 33.45 -19.84
CA ALA A 707 16.85 32.41 -20.18
C ALA A 707 16.75 32.17 -21.69
N HIS A 708 16.90 33.22 -22.50
CA HIS A 708 16.93 33.08 -23.96
C HIS A 708 18.22 32.37 -24.44
N VAL A 709 19.34 32.56 -23.76
CA VAL A 709 20.61 31.87 -24.07
C VAL A 709 20.53 30.39 -23.69
N VAL A 710 20.00 30.09 -22.50
CA VAL A 710 19.81 28.72 -22.01
C VAL A 710 18.85 27.95 -22.93
N ALA A 711 17.74 28.57 -23.34
CA ALA A 711 16.75 27.93 -24.19
C ALA A 711 17.23 27.76 -25.64
N ALA A 712 17.94 28.76 -26.20
CA ALA A 712 18.44 28.68 -27.57
C ALA A 712 19.70 27.79 -27.71
N ASN A 713 20.45 27.62 -26.61
CA ASN A 713 21.70 26.88 -26.59
C ASN A 713 22.68 27.33 -27.69
N GLU A 714 22.87 28.64 -27.82
CA GLU A 714 23.82 29.29 -28.74
C GLU A 714 24.20 30.67 -28.21
N VAL A 715 25.29 31.26 -28.74
CA VAL A 715 25.70 32.63 -28.36
C VAL A 715 24.66 33.61 -28.88
N LEU A 716 24.02 34.32 -27.95
CA LEU A 716 23.00 35.31 -28.24
C LEU A 716 23.61 36.70 -28.13
N VAL A 717 23.43 37.53 -29.15
CA VAL A 717 23.89 38.92 -29.15
C VAL A 717 22.75 39.83 -29.54
N SER A 718 22.58 40.90 -28.77
CA SER A 718 21.71 42.02 -29.03
C SER A 718 22.52 43.31 -28.96
N GLU A 719 22.84 43.88 -30.13
CA GLU A 719 23.66 45.10 -30.24
C GLU A 719 22.92 46.35 -29.70
N ASP A 720 21.59 46.34 -29.75
CA ASP A 720 20.70 47.31 -29.11
C ASP A 720 19.43 46.61 -28.62
N VAL A 721 19.37 46.30 -27.31
CA VAL A 721 18.29 45.53 -26.67
C VAL A 721 16.92 46.21 -26.86
N THR A 722 16.89 47.54 -26.97
CA THR A 722 15.65 48.32 -27.21
C THR A 722 15.09 48.19 -28.62
N LYS A 723 15.86 47.64 -29.56
CA LYS A 723 15.45 47.40 -30.96
C LYS A 723 15.27 45.91 -31.26
N ASP A 724 15.49 45.06 -30.27
CA ASP A 724 15.41 43.62 -30.41
C ASP A 724 14.05 43.14 -29.94
N ASP A 725 13.24 42.60 -30.85
CA ASP A 725 11.87 42.15 -30.56
C ASP A 725 11.79 41.11 -29.43
N ARG A 726 12.92 40.46 -29.09
CA ARG A 726 13.03 39.52 -27.96
C ARG A 726 13.05 40.20 -26.59
N PHE A 727 13.47 41.46 -26.52
CA PHE A 727 13.82 42.14 -25.27
C PHE A 727 13.28 43.57 -25.14
N ALA A 728 12.78 44.17 -26.23
CA ALA A 728 12.39 45.58 -26.28
C ALA A 728 11.28 45.96 -25.29
N ASP A 729 10.42 45.01 -24.91
CA ASP A 729 9.31 45.19 -23.97
C ASP A 729 9.61 44.68 -22.55
N ASP A 730 10.83 44.20 -22.27
CA ASP A 730 11.20 43.70 -20.94
C ASP A 730 11.33 44.87 -19.93
N PRO A 731 10.52 44.89 -18.85
CA PRO A 731 10.56 45.93 -17.82
C PRO A 731 11.94 46.14 -17.21
N LEU A 732 12.75 45.08 -17.09
CA LEU A 732 14.11 45.13 -16.51
C LEU A 732 15.09 45.88 -17.41
N VAL A 733 14.90 45.82 -18.73
CA VAL A 733 15.71 46.54 -19.72
C VAL A 733 15.40 48.05 -19.68
N LEU A 734 14.12 48.39 -19.52
CA LEU A 734 13.63 49.78 -19.45
C LEU A 734 14.00 50.48 -18.12
N GLU A 735 14.00 49.76 -16.99
CA GLU A 735 14.33 50.33 -15.67
C GLU A 735 15.84 50.43 -15.39
N LYS A 736 16.66 49.46 -15.84
CA LYS A 736 18.10 49.41 -15.54
C LYS A 736 18.99 50.11 -16.58
N GLY A 737 18.43 50.60 -17.68
CA GLY A 737 19.18 51.31 -18.73
C GLY A 737 20.13 50.41 -19.54
N ILE A 738 19.86 49.11 -19.60
CA ILE A 738 20.64 48.16 -20.39
C ILE A 738 20.39 48.42 -21.87
N ARG A 739 21.47 48.57 -22.65
CA ARG A 739 21.39 48.82 -24.09
C ARG A 739 22.03 47.74 -24.93
N PHE A 740 22.94 46.95 -24.36
CA PHE A 740 23.63 45.86 -25.06
C PHE A 740 23.62 44.60 -24.20
N TYR A 741 23.45 43.45 -24.85
CA TYR A 741 23.54 42.14 -24.21
C TYR A 741 24.23 41.14 -25.14
N ALA A 742 25.20 40.40 -24.62
CA ALA A 742 25.76 39.23 -25.27
C ALA A 742 25.93 38.09 -24.25
N GLY A 743 25.37 36.91 -24.51
CA GLY A 743 25.45 35.77 -23.61
C GLY A 743 25.86 34.49 -24.34
N ALA A 744 26.74 33.70 -23.73
CA ALA A 744 27.17 32.40 -24.21
C ALA A 744 26.74 31.28 -23.24
N PRO A 745 26.22 30.15 -23.74
CA PRO A 745 25.76 29.05 -22.89
C PRO A 745 26.94 28.31 -22.24
N LEU A 746 26.77 27.97 -20.96
CA LEU A 746 27.67 27.11 -20.21
C LEU A 746 27.28 25.65 -20.41
N ARG A 747 28.08 24.93 -21.21
CA ARG A 747 27.81 23.54 -21.59
C ARG A 747 28.69 22.57 -20.80
N THR A 748 28.09 21.51 -20.30
CA THR A 748 28.82 20.35 -19.79
C THR A 748 29.38 19.52 -20.93
N SER A 749 30.32 18.63 -20.63
CA SER A 749 30.87 17.62 -21.54
C SER A 749 29.81 16.69 -22.16
N SER A 750 28.67 16.52 -21.48
CA SER A 750 27.50 15.76 -21.97
C SER A 750 26.60 16.56 -22.93
N GLY A 751 26.92 17.84 -23.14
CA GLY A 751 26.16 18.75 -23.99
C GLY A 751 24.97 19.43 -23.29
N THR A 752 24.82 19.25 -21.98
CA THR A 752 23.74 19.85 -21.19
C THR A 752 24.09 21.30 -20.85
N VAL A 753 23.14 22.24 -21.04
CA VAL A 753 23.32 23.65 -20.66
C VAL A 753 22.99 23.83 -19.19
N VAL A 754 23.93 24.35 -18.40
CA VAL A 754 23.76 24.55 -16.95
C VAL A 754 23.73 26.01 -16.53
N GLY A 755 23.92 26.94 -17.47
CA GLY A 755 23.87 28.38 -17.22
C GLY A 755 24.28 29.21 -18.42
N ALA A 756 24.56 30.49 -18.20
CA ALA A 756 25.07 31.43 -19.19
C ALA A 756 26.20 32.31 -18.63
N LEU A 757 27.14 32.69 -19.49
CA LEU A 757 28.13 33.74 -19.26
C LEU A 757 27.73 34.95 -20.12
N SER A 758 27.36 36.06 -19.48
CA SER A 758 26.84 37.25 -20.15
C SER A 758 27.70 38.49 -19.96
N VAL A 759 27.67 39.36 -20.97
CA VAL A 759 28.32 40.68 -21.04
C VAL A 759 27.24 41.71 -21.33
N ILE A 760 27.16 42.74 -20.49
CA ILE A 760 26.08 43.72 -20.49
C ILE A 760 26.67 45.13 -20.54
N ASP A 761 26.07 46.00 -21.34
CA ASP A 761 26.45 47.41 -21.43
C ASP A 761 25.24 48.35 -21.40
N THR A 762 25.48 49.57 -20.94
CA THR A 762 24.50 50.68 -20.89
C THR A 762 24.52 51.52 -22.17
N GLN A 763 25.43 51.22 -23.11
CA GLN A 763 25.45 51.80 -24.45
C GLN A 763 25.34 50.71 -25.54
N PRO A 764 24.66 50.98 -26.67
CA PRO A 764 24.66 50.05 -27.80
C PRO A 764 26.08 49.79 -28.30
N ARG A 765 26.37 48.54 -28.65
CA ARG A 765 27.72 48.10 -29.01
C ARG A 765 27.70 47.08 -30.13
N ALA A 766 28.60 47.25 -31.09
CA ALA A 766 28.85 46.24 -32.11
C ALA A 766 29.65 45.07 -31.51
N PHE A 767 29.22 43.84 -31.77
CA PHE A 767 29.86 42.64 -31.22
C PHE A 767 30.15 41.62 -32.35
N PRO A 768 31.27 41.83 -33.05
CA PRO A 768 31.60 41.09 -34.26
C PRO A 768 31.92 39.61 -33.96
N GLU A 769 31.87 38.78 -35.00
CA GLU A 769 32.05 37.32 -34.89
C GLU A 769 33.30 36.86 -34.10
N PRO A 770 34.48 37.52 -34.21
CA PRO A 770 35.65 37.17 -33.41
C PRO A 770 35.42 37.33 -31.90
N ASP A 771 34.60 38.30 -31.49
CA ASP A 771 34.29 38.54 -30.07
C ASP A 771 33.22 37.56 -29.57
N ARG A 772 32.30 37.10 -30.43
CA ARG A 772 31.37 35.99 -30.13
C ARG A 772 32.12 34.70 -29.88
N GLN A 773 33.07 34.38 -30.75
CA GLN A 773 33.92 33.21 -30.59
C GLN A 773 34.74 33.31 -29.31
N ARG A 774 35.33 34.47 -29.01
CA ARG A 774 36.07 34.71 -27.76
C ARG A 774 35.18 34.50 -26.52
N LEU A 775 33.92 34.96 -26.55
CA LEU A 775 32.99 34.80 -25.43
C LEU A 775 32.64 33.32 -25.19
N GLN A 776 32.40 32.57 -26.26
CA GLN A 776 32.19 31.11 -26.17
C GLN A 776 33.44 30.38 -25.65
N GLU A 777 34.64 30.73 -26.15
CA GLU A 777 35.90 30.14 -25.67
C GLU A 777 36.12 30.38 -24.17
N MET A 778 35.73 31.55 -23.65
CA MET A 778 35.78 31.85 -22.22
C MET A 778 34.74 31.05 -21.41
N ALA A 779 33.53 30.87 -21.94
CA ALA A 779 32.49 30.04 -21.34
C ALA A 779 32.91 28.56 -21.26
N ASP A 780 33.49 28.03 -22.34
CA ASP A 780 34.00 26.66 -22.41
C ASP A 780 35.19 26.45 -21.45
N ALA A 781 36.10 27.42 -21.37
CA ALA A 781 37.23 27.38 -20.45
C ALA A 781 36.77 27.40 -18.98
N LEU A 782 35.72 28.15 -18.66
CA LEU A 782 35.10 28.17 -17.32
C LEU A 782 34.50 26.80 -16.98
N MET A 783 33.73 26.21 -17.88
CA MET A 783 33.14 24.88 -17.68
C MET A 783 34.20 23.78 -17.50
N ALA A 784 35.27 23.81 -18.30
CA ALA A 784 36.38 22.87 -18.14
C ALA A 784 37.09 22.98 -16.78
N GLN A 785 37.09 24.16 -16.14
CA GLN A 785 37.62 24.32 -14.77
C GLN A 785 36.65 23.80 -13.71
N ILE A 786 35.35 24.03 -13.90
CA ILE A 786 34.29 23.54 -13.00
C ILE A 786 34.30 22.00 -12.97
N GLU A 787 34.29 21.36 -14.13
CA GLU A 787 34.24 19.89 -14.24
C GLU A 787 35.49 19.22 -13.69
N ARG A 788 36.68 19.81 -13.91
CA ARG A 788 37.94 19.28 -13.37
C ARG A 788 37.93 19.27 -11.84
N ARG A 789 37.36 20.30 -11.22
CA ARG A 789 37.25 20.36 -9.76
C ARG A 789 36.22 19.41 -9.19
N ALA A 790 35.09 19.22 -9.87
CA ALA A 790 34.12 18.21 -9.48
C ALA A 790 34.77 16.81 -9.45
N GLN A 791 35.60 16.50 -10.44
CA GLN A 791 36.36 15.24 -10.53
C GLN A 791 37.48 15.12 -9.48
N GLU A 792 38.18 16.23 -9.15
CA GLU A 792 39.21 16.25 -8.10
C GLU A 792 38.61 16.15 -6.69
N GLY A 793 37.38 16.64 -6.48
CA GLY A 793 36.63 16.54 -5.21
C GLY A 793 36.15 15.12 -4.86
N GLU A 794 35.90 14.28 -5.86
CA GLU A 794 35.61 12.85 -5.66
C GLU A 794 36.88 12.00 -5.43
N ALA A 795 38.07 12.53 -5.73
CA ALA A 795 39.32 11.79 -5.76
C ALA A 795 40.32 12.19 -4.64
N GLY A 796 39.95 12.00 -3.35
CA GLY A 796 40.93 11.71 -2.29
C GLY A 796 40.50 11.99 -0.82
N PRO A 797 41.04 11.28 0.20
CA PRO A 797 41.43 9.87 0.28
C PRO A 797 40.48 9.04 1.21
N SER A 798 40.41 7.74 0.94
CA SER A 798 39.68 6.72 1.68
C SER A 798 40.05 6.60 3.18
N ARG A 799 39.01 6.37 4.00
CA ARG A 799 38.97 5.62 5.29
C ARG A 799 40.30 5.41 6.03
N VAL A 800 40.41 5.94 7.26
CA VAL A 800 40.99 5.20 8.41
C VAL A 800 40.37 5.72 9.74
N PRO A 801 40.48 5.00 10.87
CA PRO A 801 39.38 4.30 11.55
C PRO A 801 38.93 4.98 12.85
N GLU A 802 37.73 4.65 13.33
CA GLU A 802 37.36 4.85 14.74
C GLU A 802 38.36 4.11 15.65
N ARG A 803 39.08 4.89 16.47
CA ARG A 803 39.79 4.40 17.66
C ARG A 803 39.49 5.32 18.83
N SER A 804 38.51 4.87 19.64
CA SER A 804 38.44 4.94 21.10
C SER A 804 38.86 6.25 21.80
N ASP A 805 37.87 6.98 22.32
CA ASP A 805 38.06 7.86 23.49
C ASP A 805 37.53 7.17 24.76
N PRO A 806 38.39 6.83 25.74
CA PRO A 806 38.00 6.24 27.01
C PRO A 806 37.79 7.34 28.06
N SER A 807 36.68 8.08 28.00
CA SER A 807 36.45 9.18 28.96
C SER A 807 34.97 9.52 29.17
N ARG A 808 34.10 8.56 29.51
CA ARG A 808 32.77 8.88 30.07
C ARG A 808 32.17 7.72 30.86
N GLU A 809 32.86 7.34 31.92
CA GLU A 809 32.26 6.70 33.09
C GLU A 809 32.18 7.74 34.21
N ALA A 810 31.09 7.65 34.98
CA ALA A 810 30.89 8.15 36.34
C ALA A 810 30.15 9.49 36.56
N VAL A 811 28.91 9.31 37.05
CA VAL A 811 28.27 9.98 38.23
C VAL A 811 27.39 11.20 37.90
N SER A 812 26.06 10.98 37.90
CA SER A 812 25.08 11.35 38.94
C SER A 812 24.83 12.87 39.00
N SER A 813 23.62 13.40 38.95
CA SER A 813 22.47 13.11 39.83
C SER A 813 21.33 14.07 39.44
N GLY A 814 20.08 13.62 39.46
CA GLY A 814 18.89 14.45 39.28
C GLY A 814 17.70 13.67 38.78
#